data_AF-A0A2V8U2P7-F1
#
_entry.id   AF-A0A2V8U2P7-F1
#
_cell.length_a   1.000
_cell.length_b   1.000
_cell.length_c   1.000
_cell.angle_alpha   90.00
_cell.angle_beta   90.00
_cell.angle_gamma   90.00
#
_symmetry.space_group_name_H-M   'P 1'
#
loop_
_entity.id
_entity.type
_entity.pdbx_description
1 polymer ?
#
loop_
_entity_poly.entity_id
_entity_poly.type
_entity_poly.pdbx_seq_one_letter_code
_entity_poly.pdbx_strand_id
1 'polypeptide(L)'
;MRLSLVLGTLYAMAAGAVAQDLSAEAWQLESKGEALQARERLQKAAEASPNDAGVLRAYAEFLDRHRDPAAREIYTRLEQALARSGASNQERAAVARRQAILDLLAGDREAAVRHVEAYRTAGGNGLALPQSAAPDAAKPNFIEIPGPLRSFARMAALSPDLKPDDLLPALARNVVTNGYQAANSNEALEQTEYLKLVVRYLSQARELERLATQDKNIRIETCESNETGDLLRVLGYRMRGGCGSDVVLETVNATRAFLTIDSGFPLAELEQALRTNRPFVLDYHRTRVPILYNADYWLSAKEKTSGEFIDAFISDPSLCRLYLGMSKLDPQTAKALREEIPAARLKVYAHVLDFFGAMFQISDGKALVPGGARTEKTWAEMAGVPPEKGAAFFERLISRDDGWMASYFDALARINGPVKDYLTEPERMKRFYAAIRGRVTSPGPARPVFRSNTDMLLLTTRLRLDANGKPHLPGSIDVWKNLFANHPHGKYDAKLTRSAANWKDADDVLEALFGLCRKAVENEPLKIFMALSDVERNRTKPLEVATVDRLAREYRQLSAQYPLFSEAPAVSDATIIAFLDTVHAINQIHDAGLRADAAGTLQALVGLWQIFLRQETISQADSDGALAEILAPLAKVQGARDLFDGVRAGVRVLLKATHSPENVSPQDRMIDLLAGTGTSDGSEAHQTVVEDMIRVFESQRLVSLATLFELADNLESVARGEKLNTALAGKLAARISEIQLPRSALTTLEKNSLSFGYWTERHIEAQRKLNLRAAIEKAANEPSKLKELRGSLAPFLRDTLVGLNYIHYAPPGAQVLHTNPLFVRSHDFIGIQGAQQTWKHTELFGTGWPANAGGRLVGSLASLPYALAEAEQNFLIPSREQALIWGDLVPQMILTAVIPRWWSVTPVQLHWVGMHMAYADTLLAESALSAERRKQMIAVLDKYAPPARLKKLDSLLTAGDVRGAAENIVPSEMYLAADELAAKDQESPIAGDIRKLAAQAPDAVSARSISRICGSPKPTLANSYQPELLNLRTFPTLMGYSSRILAESWESNLLYYAALADEVHVRPAQLNVLIPAWTQQTVERIFATHLEDWPALLRSLRLVGDDVRQKARKQLMADN
;
A
#
# COMPACT_ATOMS: atom_id res chain seq x y z
N MET A 1 32.96 61.14 9.82
CA MET A 1 31.76 60.51 10.40
C MET A 1 30.61 60.34 9.39
N ARG A 2 30.16 61.39 8.67
CA ARG A 2 29.15 61.24 7.59
C ARG A 2 29.61 60.40 6.39
N LEU A 3 30.89 60.46 5.99
CA LEU A 3 31.42 59.65 4.88
C LEU A 3 31.51 58.15 5.22
N SER A 4 31.88 57.81 6.47
CA SER A 4 31.96 56.44 6.97
C SER A 4 30.58 55.80 7.14
N LEU A 5 29.57 56.59 7.50
CA LEU A 5 28.17 56.13 7.52
C LEU A 5 27.66 55.83 6.11
N VAL A 6 27.94 56.72 5.14
CA VAL A 6 27.51 56.56 3.74
C VAL A 6 28.19 55.37 3.07
N LEU A 7 29.50 55.17 3.28
CA LEU A 7 30.25 53.99 2.80
C LEU A 7 29.78 52.69 3.48
N GLY A 8 29.45 52.71 4.78
CA GLY A 8 28.88 51.56 5.48
C GLY A 8 27.49 51.16 4.95
N THR A 9 26.62 52.14 4.68
CA THR A 9 25.30 51.87 4.07
C THR A 9 25.39 51.42 2.60
N LEU A 10 26.35 51.93 1.83
CA LEU A 10 26.58 51.48 0.44
C LEU A 10 27.13 50.06 0.38
N TYR A 11 28.02 49.69 1.30
CA TYR A 11 28.56 48.33 1.40
C TYR A 11 27.50 47.32 1.88
N ALA A 12 26.65 47.71 2.84
CA ALA A 12 25.52 46.89 3.28
C ALA A 12 24.43 46.73 2.20
N MET A 13 24.15 47.78 1.40
CA MET A 13 23.23 47.67 0.26
C MET A 13 23.81 46.83 -0.89
N ALA A 14 25.11 46.93 -1.15
CA ALA A 14 25.77 46.10 -2.17
C ALA A 14 25.83 44.62 -1.76
N ALA A 15 26.18 44.30 -0.51
CA ALA A 15 26.17 42.93 0.00
C ALA A 15 24.76 42.33 0.04
N GLY A 16 23.75 43.12 0.40
CA GLY A 16 22.34 42.71 0.35
C GLY A 16 21.84 42.43 -1.07
N ALA A 17 22.26 43.21 -2.06
CA ALA A 17 21.91 43.00 -3.46
C ALA A 17 22.57 41.72 -4.03
N VAL A 18 23.84 41.47 -3.75
CA VAL A 18 24.57 40.27 -4.21
C VAL A 18 23.99 38.99 -3.57
N ALA A 19 23.62 39.02 -2.29
CA ALA A 19 23.01 37.87 -1.63
C ALA A 19 21.58 37.57 -2.14
N GLN A 20 20.79 38.61 -2.45
CA GLN A 20 19.48 38.44 -3.09
C GLN A 20 19.61 37.85 -4.50
N ASP A 21 20.64 38.27 -5.25
CA ASP A 21 20.93 37.75 -6.59
C ASP A 21 21.33 36.26 -6.55
N LEU A 22 22.22 35.88 -5.63
CA LEU A 22 22.65 34.47 -5.45
C LEU A 22 21.50 33.54 -5.02
N SER A 23 20.64 33.98 -4.10
CA SER A 23 19.48 33.19 -3.66
C SER A 23 18.44 33.05 -4.77
N ALA A 24 18.20 34.11 -5.55
CA ALA A 24 17.31 34.06 -6.72
C ALA A 24 17.86 33.14 -7.82
N GLU A 25 19.17 33.18 -8.07
CA GLU A 25 19.85 32.31 -9.03
C GLU A 25 19.77 30.83 -8.60
N ALA A 26 20.07 30.53 -7.33
CA ALA A 26 19.93 29.19 -6.77
C ALA A 26 18.50 28.67 -6.91
N TRP A 27 17.50 29.50 -6.59
CA TRP A 27 16.08 29.16 -6.77
C TRP A 27 15.72 28.86 -8.24
N GLN A 28 16.28 29.62 -9.18
CA GLN A 28 16.07 29.35 -10.60
C GLN A 28 16.68 28.01 -11.02
N LEU A 29 17.87 27.68 -10.52
CA LEU A 29 18.51 26.38 -10.77
C LEU A 29 17.70 25.24 -10.14
N GLU A 30 17.22 25.39 -8.89
CA GLU A 30 16.32 24.44 -8.22
C GLU A 30 15.06 24.20 -9.07
N SER A 31 14.42 25.26 -9.56
CA SER A 31 13.21 25.16 -10.40
C SER A 31 13.43 24.44 -11.74
N LYS A 32 14.67 24.44 -12.24
CA LYS A 32 15.09 23.73 -13.46
C LYS A 32 15.57 22.30 -13.19
N GLY A 33 15.64 21.87 -11.93
CA GLY A 33 16.18 20.56 -11.55
C GLY A 33 17.70 20.49 -11.51
N GLU A 34 18.37 21.63 -11.44
CA GLU A 34 19.82 21.78 -11.38
C GLU A 34 20.31 22.04 -9.93
N ALA A 35 19.66 21.41 -8.94
CA ALA A 35 19.93 21.64 -7.52
C ALA A 35 21.40 21.36 -7.11
N LEU A 36 22.07 20.39 -7.73
CA LEU A 36 23.51 20.17 -7.51
C LEU A 36 24.37 21.37 -7.93
N GLN A 37 24.05 21.98 -9.07
CA GLN A 37 24.76 23.20 -9.51
C GLN A 37 24.46 24.37 -8.57
N ALA A 38 23.22 24.51 -8.09
CA ALA A 38 22.86 25.50 -7.09
C ALA A 38 23.69 25.32 -5.81
N ARG A 39 23.77 24.08 -5.32
CA ARG A 39 24.58 23.69 -4.16
C ARG A 39 26.04 24.07 -4.33
N GLU A 40 26.67 23.65 -5.42
CA GLU A 40 28.09 23.92 -5.69
C GLU A 40 28.39 25.41 -5.76
N ARG A 41 27.52 26.19 -6.41
CA ARG A 41 27.69 27.66 -6.50
C ARG A 41 27.60 28.31 -5.13
N LEU A 42 26.59 27.95 -4.33
CA LEU A 42 26.41 28.48 -2.98
C LEU A 42 27.56 28.07 -2.05
N GLN A 43 28.03 26.83 -2.16
CA GLN A 43 29.18 26.34 -1.41
C GLN A 43 30.46 27.12 -1.76
N LYS A 44 30.79 27.23 -3.05
CA LYS A 44 31.96 28.00 -3.51
C LYS A 44 31.89 29.46 -3.09
N ALA A 45 30.70 30.08 -3.15
CA ALA A 45 30.50 31.44 -2.65
C ALA A 45 30.76 31.53 -1.13
N ALA A 46 30.25 30.57 -0.35
CA ALA A 46 30.44 30.51 1.10
C ALA A 46 31.89 30.21 1.52
N GLU A 47 32.66 29.53 0.68
CA GLU A 47 34.11 29.31 0.85
C GLU A 47 34.92 30.57 0.50
N ALA A 48 34.57 31.24 -0.61
CA ALA A 48 35.22 32.47 -1.04
C ALA A 48 34.96 33.66 -0.09
N SER A 49 33.77 33.70 0.53
CA SER A 49 33.32 34.76 1.43
C SER A 49 32.85 34.20 2.78
N PRO A 50 33.74 33.63 3.61
CA PRO A 50 33.37 32.81 4.76
C PRO A 50 32.73 33.55 5.93
N ASN A 51 32.76 34.89 5.93
CA ASN A 51 32.15 35.75 6.95
C ASN A 51 30.99 36.60 6.39
N ASP A 52 30.59 36.42 5.13
CA ASP A 52 29.46 37.15 4.55
C ASP A 52 28.13 36.51 5.00
N ALA A 53 27.36 37.26 5.80
CA ALA A 53 26.10 36.77 6.37
C ALA A 53 25.02 36.50 5.29
N GLY A 54 25.03 37.23 4.18
CA GLY A 54 24.06 37.02 3.10
C GLY A 54 24.32 35.71 2.35
N VAL A 55 25.60 35.44 2.04
CA VAL A 55 26.02 34.20 1.38
C VAL A 55 25.80 32.98 2.28
N LEU A 56 26.18 33.08 3.56
CA LEU A 56 25.95 32.01 4.53
C LEU A 56 24.46 31.72 4.73
N ARG A 57 23.61 32.77 4.72
CA ARG A 57 22.15 32.62 4.82
C ARG A 57 21.58 31.89 3.60
N ALA A 58 21.93 32.32 2.39
CA ALA A 58 21.45 31.67 1.16
C ALA A 58 21.86 30.19 1.11
N TYR A 59 23.10 29.87 1.51
CA TYR A 59 23.57 28.48 1.55
C TYR A 59 22.90 27.65 2.65
N ALA A 60 22.73 28.21 3.86
CA ALA A 60 22.03 27.54 4.95
C ALA A 60 20.58 27.22 4.56
N GLU A 61 19.84 28.20 4.02
CA GLU A 61 18.44 28.04 3.60
C GLU A 61 18.30 26.99 2.48
N PHE A 62 19.23 26.96 1.52
CA PHE A 62 19.26 25.92 0.49
C PHE A 62 19.43 24.52 1.10
N LEU A 63 20.44 24.32 1.94
CA LEU A 63 20.69 23.03 2.59
C LEU A 63 19.50 22.59 3.44
N ASP A 64 18.86 23.56 4.09
CA ASP A 64 17.73 23.36 4.97
C ASP A 64 16.45 22.92 4.22
N ARG A 65 16.13 23.57 3.08
CA ARG A 65 15.04 23.13 2.19
C ARG A 65 15.21 21.68 1.74
N HIS A 66 16.45 21.27 1.48
CA HIS A 66 16.80 19.92 1.06
C HIS A 66 17.06 18.95 2.23
N ARG A 67 16.79 19.34 3.49
CA ARG A 67 16.98 18.49 4.70
C ARG A 67 18.42 17.99 4.88
N ASP A 68 19.41 18.73 4.37
CA ASP A 68 20.81 18.39 4.53
C ASP A 68 21.30 18.70 5.97
N PRO A 69 21.85 17.73 6.71
CA PRO A 69 22.38 17.96 8.05
C PRO A 69 23.46 19.05 8.15
N ALA A 70 24.18 19.34 7.06
CA ALA A 70 25.18 20.40 7.00
C ALA A 70 24.58 21.80 7.27
N ALA A 71 23.26 21.97 7.10
CA ALA A 71 22.57 23.22 7.42
C ALA A 71 22.87 23.70 8.86
N ARG A 72 22.95 22.79 9.84
CA ARG A 72 23.25 23.13 11.25
C ARG A 72 24.59 23.85 11.39
N GLU A 73 25.61 23.36 10.69
CA GLU A 73 26.95 23.95 10.72
C GLU A 73 26.95 25.33 10.06
N ILE A 74 26.30 25.47 8.90
CA ILE A 74 26.26 26.75 8.18
C ILE A 74 25.43 27.80 8.95
N TYR A 75 24.31 27.42 9.59
CA TYR A 75 23.58 28.33 10.47
C TYR A 75 24.40 28.77 11.69
N THR A 76 25.25 27.89 12.23
CA THR A 76 26.18 28.26 13.32
C THR A 76 27.21 29.29 12.86
N ARG A 77 27.75 29.12 11.64
CA ARG A 77 28.64 30.13 11.03
C ARG A 77 27.91 31.45 10.77
N LEU A 78 26.66 31.39 10.31
CA LEU A 78 25.82 32.57 10.10
C LEU A 78 25.58 33.34 11.39
N GLU A 79 25.23 32.66 12.49
CA GLU A 79 25.05 33.27 13.81
C GLU A 79 26.30 34.05 14.25
N GLN A 80 27.48 33.45 14.08
CA GLN A 80 28.76 34.09 14.40
C GLN A 80 29.01 35.33 13.52
N ALA A 81 28.69 35.28 12.23
CA ALA A 81 28.81 36.41 11.32
C ALA A 81 27.84 37.56 11.68
N LEU A 82 26.60 37.23 12.06
CA LEU A 82 25.59 38.20 12.52
C LEU A 82 25.99 38.87 13.85
N ALA A 83 26.58 38.11 14.77
CA ALA A 83 27.11 38.65 16.02
C ALA A 83 28.24 39.66 15.81
N ARG A 84 29.11 39.43 14.81
CA ARG A 84 30.23 40.33 14.47
C ARG A 84 29.80 41.57 13.71
N SER A 85 28.76 41.48 12.89
CA SER A 85 28.28 42.56 12.02
C SER A 85 27.29 43.53 12.69
N GLY A 86 26.89 43.26 13.94
CA GLY A 86 25.93 44.10 14.67
C GLY A 86 24.49 43.99 14.13
N ALA A 87 24.12 42.81 13.62
CA ALA A 87 22.80 42.53 13.06
C ALA A 87 21.65 42.77 14.06
N SER A 88 20.45 43.00 13.54
CA SER A 88 19.28 43.30 14.37
C SER A 88 18.94 42.14 15.32
N ASN A 89 18.32 42.46 16.46
CA ASN A 89 17.81 41.44 17.39
C ASN A 89 16.85 40.47 16.71
N GLN A 90 16.04 40.97 15.76
CA GLN A 90 15.10 40.16 15.00
C GLN A 90 15.80 39.10 14.12
N GLU A 91 16.88 39.47 13.43
CA GLU A 91 17.63 38.51 12.61
C GLU A 91 18.35 37.46 13.46
N ARG A 92 18.93 37.88 14.59
CA ARG A 92 19.57 36.95 15.54
C ARG A 92 18.54 35.98 16.15
N ALA A 93 17.35 36.47 16.49
CA ALA A 93 16.26 35.62 16.95
C ALA A 93 15.82 34.62 15.88
N ALA A 94 15.68 35.03 14.62
CA ALA A 94 15.26 34.14 13.53
C ALA A 94 16.25 32.96 13.33
N VAL A 95 17.57 33.24 13.34
CA VAL A 95 18.60 32.21 13.21
C VAL A 95 18.61 31.28 14.43
N ALA A 96 18.55 31.83 15.65
CA ALA A 96 18.51 31.03 16.88
C ALA A 96 17.27 30.12 16.95
N ARG A 97 16.09 30.61 16.51
CA ARG A 97 14.88 29.78 16.37
C ARG A 97 15.12 28.63 15.40
N ARG A 98 15.73 28.88 14.24
CA ARG A 98 15.96 27.83 13.25
C ARG A 98 16.98 26.79 13.73
N GLN A 99 18.07 27.21 14.38
CA GLN A 99 19.04 26.29 14.98
C GLN A 99 18.37 25.41 16.05
N ALA A 100 17.54 25.98 16.93
CA ALA A 100 16.81 25.19 17.94
C ALA A 100 15.91 24.11 17.32
N ILE A 101 15.24 24.42 16.21
CA ILE A 101 14.42 23.47 15.45
C ILE A 101 15.29 22.35 14.85
N LEU A 102 16.39 22.71 14.18
CA LEU A 102 17.29 21.75 13.54
C LEU A 102 17.97 20.83 14.55
N ASP A 103 18.32 21.35 15.72
CA ASP A 103 18.90 20.57 16.82
C ASP A 103 17.90 19.53 17.37
N LEU A 104 16.64 19.91 17.56
CA LEU A 104 15.59 18.97 17.97
C LEU A 104 15.37 17.86 16.94
N LEU A 105 15.35 18.21 15.65
CA LEU A 105 15.25 17.22 14.56
C LEU A 105 16.45 16.28 14.57
N ALA A 106 17.65 16.82 14.82
CA ALA A 106 18.87 16.04 14.99
C ALA A 106 18.92 15.26 16.33
N GLY A 107 17.93 15.38 17.22
CA GLY A 107 17.91 14.73 18.53
C GLY A 107 18.90 15.31 19.55
N ASP A 108 19.45 16.50 19.28
CA ASP A 108 20.43 17.20 20.11
C ASP A 108 19.72 18.17 21.06
N ARG A 109 19.16 17.62 22.15
CA ARG A 109 18.37 18.40 23.11
C ARG A 109 19.19 19.51 23.76
N GLU A 110 20.47 19.25 24.05
CA GLU A 110 21.34 20.22 24.73
C GLU A 110 21.61 21.44 23.86
N ALA A 111 21.92 21.23 22.57
CA ALA A 111 22.04 22.33 21.63
C ALA A 111 20.72 23.09 21.46
N ALA A 112 19.58 22.37 21.37
CA ALA A 112 18.26 22.99 21.28
C ALA A 112 17.95 23.91 22.47
N VAL A 113 18.25 23.48 23.71
CA VAL A 113 18.06 24.32 24.91
C VAL A 113 18.86 25.62 24.81
N ARG A 114 20.14 25.53 24.40
CA ARG A 114 21.01 26.70 24.25
C ARG A 114 20.47 27.68 23.21
N HIS A 115 20.04 27.20 22.05
CA HIS A 115 19.50 28.07 21.00
C HIS A 115 18.11 28.63 21.33
N VAL A 116 17.29 27.92 22.11
CA VAL A 116 16.06 28.50 22.68
C VAL A 116 16.36 29.66 23.63
N GLU A 117 17.42 29.56 24.44
CA GLU A 117 17.87 30.65 25.31
C GLU A 117 18.44 31.84 24.52
N ALA A 118 19.22 31.56 23.47
CA ALA A 118 19.70 32.59 22.54
C ALA A 118 18.54 33.32 21.85
N TYR A 119 17.51 32.59 21.40
CA TYR A 119 16.28 33.15 20.83
C TYR A 119 15.58 34.10 21.80
N ARG A 120 15.43 33.72 23.07
CA ARG A 120 14.82 34.59 24.10
C ARG A 120 15.65 35.82 24.39
N THR A 121 16.97 35.67 24.46
CA THR A 121 17.91 36.78 24.71
C THR A 121 17.86 37.80 23.57
N ALA A 122 17.62 37.34 22.34
CA ALA A 122 17.40 38.18 21.16
C ALA A 122 16.00 38.80 21.08
N GLY A 123 15.15 38.63 22.11
CA GLY A 123 13.80 39.22 22.20
C GLY A 123 12.67 38.33 21.68
N GLY A 124 12.97 37.09 21.31
CA GLY A 124 11.98 36.10 20.93
C GLY A 124 11.12 35.62 22.10
N ASN A 125 9.86 35.30 21.85
CA ASN A 125 8.91 34.78 22.85
C ASN A 125 8.18 33.52 22.34
N GLY A 126 7.43 32.86 23.22
CA GLY A 126 6.55 31.73 22.86
C GLY A 126 7.22 30.35 22.69
N LEU A 127 8.55 30.27 22.60
CA LEU A 127 9.27 29.00 22.51
C LEU A 127 9.83 28.54 23.87
N ALA A 128 9.51 27.32 24.25
CA ALA A 128 10.07 26.66 25.41
C ALA A 128 10.20 25.17 25.20
N LEU A 129 11.40 24.65 25.45
CA LEU A 129 11.61 23.22 25.61
C LEU A 129 11.45 22.88 27.10
N PRO A 130 10.50 22.01 27.48
CA PRO A 130 10.34 21.61 28.87
C PRO A 130 11.61 20.92 29.36
N GLN A 131 11.88 20.90 30.68
CA GLN A 131 12.89 19.99 31.20
C GLN A 131 12.46 18.55 30.86
N SER A 132 13.42 17.70 30.48
CA SER A 132 13.11 16.28 30.21
C SER A 132 12.39 15.75 31.44
N ALA A 133 11.11 15.40 31.29
CA ALA A 133 10.41 14.77 32.39
C ALA A 133 11.18 13.47 32.69
N ALA A 134 11.80 13.38 33.87
CA ALA A 134 11.95 12.06 34.47
C ALA A 134 10.53 11.44 34.41
N PRO A 135 10.37 10.19 33.96
CA PRO A 135 9.05 9.64 33.75
C PRO A 135 8.33 9.54 35.09
N ASP A 136 7.55 10.57 35.42
CA ASP A 136 6.42 10.52 36.34
C ASP A 136 5.24 9.77 35.68
N ALA A 137 5.47 9.12 34.54
CA ALA A 137 4.67 7.98 34.12
C ALA A 137 4.66 7.00 35.29
N ALA A 138 3.48 6.76 35.86
CA ALA A 138 3.25 5.72 36.86
C ALA A 138 4.09 4.49 36.48
N LYS A 139 4.94 4.02 37.41
CA LYS A 139 5.86 2.90 37.14
C LYS A 139 5.12 1.83 36.34
N PRO A 140 5.56 1.50 35.12
CA PRO A 140 4.85 0.52 34.30
C PRO A 140 4.73 -0.77 35.10
N ASN A 141 3.55 -1.37 35.09
CA ASN A 141 3.39 -2.71 35.64
C ASN A 141 3.94 -3.68 34.60
N PHE A 142 4.50 -4.78 35.09
CA PHE A 142 5.09 -5.80 34.24
C PHE A 142 4.51 -7.16 34.58
N ILE A 143 4.50 -8.03 33.58
CA ILE A 143 4.44 -9.47 33.78
C ILE A 143 5.82 -10.06 33.48
N GLU A 144 6.07 -11.24 34.03
CA GLU A 144 7.23 -12.04 33.65
C GLU A 144 6.79 -13.15 32.70
N ILE A 145 7.54 -13.32 31.62
CA ILE A 145 7.41 -14.43 30.68
C ILE A 145 8.65 -15.31 30.82
N PRO A 146 8.48 -16.64 31.01
CA PRO A 146 9.61 -17.57 31.08
C PRO A 146 10.52 -17.52 29.85
N GLY A 147 11.82 -17.44 30.10
CA GLY A 147 12.87 -17.43 29.07
C GLY A 147 13.16 -16.07 28.41
N PRO A 148 14.21 -15.99 27.58
CA PRO A 148 14.63 -14.77 26.90
C PRO A 148 13.62 -14.26 25.86
N LEU A 149 13.54 -12.92 25.70
CA LEU A 149 12.55 -12.27 24.83
C LEU A 149 12.66 -12.76 23.39
N ARG A 150 13.88 -12.91 22.88
CA ARG A 150 14.12 -13.36 21.51
C ARG A 150 13.50 -14.73 21.25
N SER A 151 13.66 -15.66 22.18
CA SER A 151 13.12 -17.01 22.07
C SER A 151 11.60 -17.03 22.17
N PHE A 152 11.04 -16.27 23.11
CA PHE A 152 9.59 -16.14 23.24
C PHE A 152 8.97 -15.48 22.01
N ALA A 153 9.53 -14.36 21.55
CA ALA A 153 9.03 -13.62 20.40
C ALA A 153 9.00 -14.49 19.15
N ARG A 154 10.07 -15.25 18.89
CA ARG A 154 10.13 -16.19 17.76
C ARG A 154 9.04 -17.26 17.83
N MET A 155 8.88 -17.91 18.99
CA MET A 155 7.85 -18.94 19.18
C MET A 155 6.43 -18.40 19.13
N ALA A 156 6.22 -17.16 19.57
CA ALA A 156 4.93 -16.47 19.52
C ALA A 156 4.66 -15.77 18.18
N ALA A 157 5.56 -15.88 17.20
CA ALA A 157 5.51 -15.20 15.91
C ALA A 157 5.38 -13.67 16.04
N LEU A 158 6.19 -13.09 16.92
CA LEU A 158 6.28 -11.65 17.20
C LEU A 158 7.57 -11.07 16.59
N SER A 159 7.49 -9.83 16.16
CA SER A 159 8.64 -9.14 15.59
C SER A 159 9.67 -8.76 16.66
N PRO A 160 10.97 -9.00 16.41
CA PRO A 160 12.02 -8.58 17.32
C PRO A 160 12.16 -7.06 17.37
N ASP A 161 11.59 -6.34 16.38
CA ASP A 161 11.58 -4.88 16.32
C ASP A 161 10.35 -4.26 17.02
N LEU A 162 9.47 -5.06 17.63
CA LEU A 162 8.37 -4.54 18.45
C LEU A 162 8.89 -3.82 19.69
N LYS A 163 8.28 -2.67 20.01
CA LYS A 163 8.53 -2.02 21.28
C LYS A 163 7.93 -2.86 22.42
N PRO A 164 8.50 -2.82 23.63
CA PRO A 164 7.99 -3.60 24.76
C PRO A 164 6.49 -3.45 25.01
N ASP A 165 5.95 -2.23 24.88
CA ASP A 165 4.52 -1.94 25.10
C ASP A 165 3.59 -2.58 24.05
N ASP A 166 4.14 -2.94 22.88
CA ASP A 166 3.39 -3.49 21.75
C ASP A 166 3.39 -5.04 21.75
N LEU A 167 4.21 -5.69 22.60
CA LEU A 167 4.35 -7.15 22.67
C LEU A 167 3.07 -7.87 23.09
N LEU A 168 2.45 -7.46 24.21
CA LEU A 168 1.21 -8.09 24.70
C LEU A 168 0.02 -7.87 23.75
N PRO A 169 -0.24 -6.65 23.22
CA PRO A 169 -1.24 -6.46 22.17
C PRO A 169 -0.98 -7.35 20.94
N ALA A 170 0.26 -7.47 20.48
CA ALA A 170 0.59 -8.32 19.34
C ALA A 170 0.33 -9.81 19.63
N LEU A 171 0.73 -10.29 20.81
CA LEU A 171 0.43 -11.66 21.26
C LEU A 171 -1.08 -11.90 21.35
N ALA A 172 -1.83 -11.00 21.97
CA ALA A 172 -3.28 -11.09 22.11
C ALA A 172 -3.96 -11.23 20.74
N ARG A 173 -3.48 -10.48 19.75
CA ARG A 173 -3.96 -10.58 18.37
C ARG A 173 -3.67 -11.95 17.79
N ASN A 174 -2.43 -12.44 17.87
CA ASN A 174 -2.07 -13.75 17.33
C ASN A 174 -2.87 -14.89 17.99
N VAL A 175 -3.16 -14.79 19.29
CA VAL A 175 -4.03 -15.76 19.99
C VAL A 175 -5.46 -15.71 19.45
N VAL A 176 -6.03 -14.51 19.25
CA VAL A 176 -7.39 -14.35 18.73
C VAL A 176 -7.53 -14.80 17.28
N THR A 177 -6.54 -14.53 16.43
CA THR A 177 -6.62 -14.84 14.98
C THR A 177 -6.12 -16.24 14.64
N ASN A 178 -5.04 -16.69 15.28
CA ASN A 178 -4.32 -17.91 14.91
C ASN A 178 -4.28 -18.95 16.03
N GLY A 179 -4.69 -18.61 17.26
CA GLY A 179 -4.56 -19.50 18.41
C GLY A 179 -5.68 -20.54 18.55
N TYR A 180 -6.86 -20.22 18.02
CA TYR A 180 -8.05 -21.07 18.12
C TYR A 180 -8.75 -21.23 16.78
N GLN A 181 -9.33 -22.41 16.56
CA GLN A 181 -10.20 -22.72 15.42
C GLN A 181 -11.53 -23.31 15.90
N ALA A 182 -12.58 -23.18 15.09
CA ALA A 182 -13.85 -23.84 15.39
C ALA A 182 -13.69 -25.36 15.30
N ALA A 183 -14.14 -26.09 16.31
CA ALA A 183 -14.23 -27.55 16.28
C ALA A 183 -15.22 -28.00 15.20
N ASN A 184 -15.15 -29.27 14.76
CA ASN A 184 -16.03 -29.82 13.72
C ASN A 184 -17.55 -29.68 14.01
N SER A 185 -17.94 -29.50 15.28
CA SER A 185 -19.33 -29.25 15.68
C SER A 185 -19.74 -27.76 15.69
N ASN A 186 -18.82 -26.82 15.45
CA ASN A 186 -18.98 -25.36 15.63
C ASN A 186 -19.43 -24.92 17.05
N GLU A 187 -19.47 -25.83 18.03
CA GLU A 187 -19.92 -25.55 19.40
C GLU A 187 -18.78 -25.23 20.37
N ALA A 188 -17.54 -25.58 20.02
CA ALA A 188 -16.35 -25.36 20.84
C ALA A 188 -15.17 -24.82 20.01
N LEU A 189 -14.25 -24.12 20.67
CA LEU A 189 -12.97 -23.70 20.09
C LEU A 189 -11.88 -24.70 20.49
N GLU A 190 -11.07 -25.12 19.52
CA GLU A 190 -9.90 -25.97 19.73
C GLU A 190 -8.62 -25.17 19.53
N GLN A 191 -7.58 -25.50 20.30
CA GLN A 191 -6.25 -24.91 20.12
C GLN A 191 -5.64 -25.34 18.79
N THR A 192 -5.13 -24.38 18.04
CA THR A 192 -4.35 -24.65 16.82
C THR A 192 -2.96 -25.17 17.17
N GLU A 193 -2.24 -25.69 16.17
CA GLU A 193 -0.84 -26.08 16.35
C GLU A 193 0.04 -24.91 16.76
N TYR A 194 -0.24 -23.68 16.28
CA TYR A 194 0.46 -22.47 16.72
C TYR A 194 0.37 -22.29 18.24
N LEU A 195 -0.84 -22.30 18.82
CA LEU A 195 -0.99 -22.07 20.26
C LEU A 195 -0.40 -23.22 21.09
N LYS A 196 -0.56 -24.47 20.63
CA LYS A 196 0.07 -25.63 21.28
C LYS A 196 1.59 -25.48 21.32
N LEU A 197 2.22 -24.97 20.27
CA LEU A 197 3.66 -24.73 20.24
C LEU A 197 4.09 -23.65 21.24
N VAL A 198 3.36 -22.53 21.34
CA VAL A 198 3.63 -21.48 22.34
C VAL A 198 3.52 -22.04 23.76
N VAL A 199 2.46 -22.80 24.06
CA VAL A 199 2.27 -23.43 25.38
C VAL A 199 3.40 -24.41 25.71
N ARG A 200 3.81 -25.24 24.75
CA ARG A 200 4.92 -26.19 24.94
C ARG A 200 6.26 -25.46 25.14
N TYR A 201 6.51 -24.37 24.41
CA TYR A 201 7.68 -23.53 24.63
C TYR A 201 7.71 -22.98 26.06
N LEU A 202 6.60 -22.39 26.55
CA LEU A 202 6.54 -21.87 27.93
C LEU A 202 6.84 -22.95 28.97
N SER A 203 6.38 -24.18 28.75
CA SER A 203 6.73 -25.33 29.60
C SER A 203 8.23 -25.64 29.57
N GLN A 204 8.82 -25.75 28.38
CA GLN A 204 10.25 -26.03 28.24
C GLN A 204 11.12 -24.90 28.81
N ALA A 205 10.71 -23.63 28.61
CA ALA A 205 11.40 -22.47 29.13
C ALA A 205 11.41 -22.45 30.66
N ARG A 206 10.33 -22.84 31.33
CA ARG A 206 10.30 -23.00 32.79
C ARG A 206 11.22 -24.12 33.29
N GLU A 207 11.35 -25.21 32.53
CA GLU A 207 12.30 -26.27 32.86
C GLU A 207 13.75 -25.80 32.73
N LEU A 208 14.08 -25.08 31.65
CA LEU A 208 15.39 -24.46 31.43
C LEU A 208 15.72 -23.41 32.51
N GLU A 209 14.74 -22.63 32.93
CA GLU A 209 14.92 -21.64 34.01
C GLU A 209 15.32 -22.30 35.34
N ARG A 210 14.80 -23.49 35.65
CA ARG A 210 15.19 -24.23 36.86
C ARG A 210 16.63 -24.72 36.83
N LEU A 211 17.23 -24.84 35.64
CA LEU A 211 18.64 -25.18 35.46
C LEU A 211 19.56 -23.95 35.53
N ALA A 212 19.00 -22.74 35.52
CA ALA A 212 19.79 -21.52 35.62
C ALA A 212 20.30 -21.31 37.06
N THR A 213 21.50 -20.73 37.17
CA THR A 213 22.11 -20.35 38.45
C THR A 213 21.37 -19.18 39.12
N GLN A 214 21.81 -18.76 40.31
CA GLN A 214 21.25 -17.59 40.99
C GLN A 214 21.32 -16.31 40.14
N ASP A 215 22.37 -16.17 39.31
CA ASP A 215 22.55 -15.07 38.36
C ASP A 215 21.71 -15.25 37.07
N LYS A 216 20.80 -16.23 37.05
CA LYS A 216 19.91 -16.56 35.92
C LYS A 216 20.64 -16.93 34.63
N ASN A 217 21.84 -17.48 34.76
CA ASN A 217 22.60 -18.05 33.64
C ASN A 217 22.51 -19.58 33.66
N ILE A 218 22.25 -20.20 32.51
CA ILE A 218 22.49 -21.64 32.33
C ILE A 218 24.00 -21.81 32.11
N ARG A 219 24.65 -22.60 32.97
CA ARG A 219 26.10 -22.78 32.95
C ARG A 219 26.47 -24.25 32.97
N ILE A 220 27.21 -24.67 31.95
CA ILE A 220 27.81 -26.01 31.84
C ILE A 220 29.32 -25.83 31.90
N GLU A 221 29.96 -26.24 33.00
CA GLU A 221 31.41 -26.10 33.18
C GLU A 221 32.20 -27.17 32.42
N THR A 222 31.72 -28.41 32.48
CA THR A 222 32.39 -29.58 31.91
C THR A 222 31.40 -30.48 31.19
N CYS A 223 31.86 -31.16 30.15
CA CYS A 223 31.05 -32.07 29.36
C CYS A 223 30.50 -33.24 30.20
N GLU A 224 31.35 -33.87 31.02
CA GLU A 224 30.94 -34.93 31.95
C GLU A 224 30.39 -34.32 33.23
N SER A 225 29.11 -33.95 33.23
CA SER A 225 28.41 -33.40 34.39
C SER A 225 26.93 -33.79 34.38
N ASN A 226 26.28 -33.78 35.55
CA ASN A 226 24.85 -34.06 35.67
C ASN A 226 24.03 -32.95 34.99
N GLU A 227 24.53 -31.72 35.10
CA GLU A 227 23.99 -30.51 34.50
C GLU A 227 23.93 -30.63 32.98
N THR A 228 24.96 -31.19 32.33
CA THR A 228 24.95 -31.48 30.89
C THR A 228 23.83 -32.48 30.54
N GLY A 229 23.70 -33.56 31.32
CA GLY A 229 22.66 -34.57 31.10
C GLY A 229 21.24 -34.01 31.26
N ASP A 230 21.02 -33.19 32.28
CA ASP A 230 19.74 -32.54 32.55
C ASP A 230 19.38 -31.50 31.47
N LEU A 231 20.35 -30.68 31.05
CA LEU A 231 20.17 -29.72 29.97
C LEU A 231 19.78 -30.44 28.67
N LEU A 232 20.56 -31.43 28.24
CA LEU A 232 20.29 -32.16 27.00
C LEU A 232 18.92 -32.86 27.03
N ARG A 233 18.52 -33.42 28.17
CA ARG A 233 17.19 -34.01 28.36
C ARG A 233 16.07 -32.97 28.16
N VAL A 234 16.20 -31.78 28.73
CA VAL A 234 15.21 -30.70 28.56
C VAL A 234 15.15 -30.23 27.11
N LEU A 235 16.31 -30.18 26.43
CA LEU A 235 16.43 -29.81 25.02
C LEU A 235 15.95 -30.90 24.04
N GLY A 236 15.80 -32.16 24.49
CA GLY A 236 15.38 -33.29 23.66
C GLY A 236 16.51 -34.06 22.96
N TYR A 237 17.75 -33.89 23.45
CA TYR A 237 18.95 -34.50 22.90
C TYR A 237 19.62 -35.43 23.93
N ARG A 238 20.55 -36.25 23.45
CA ARG A 238 21.56 -36.94 24.26
C ARG A 238 22.91 -36.88 23.56
N MET A 239 23.98 -37.11 24.31
CA MET A 239 25.30 -37.31 23.70
C MET A 239 25.40 -38.72 23.12
N ARG A 240 25.94 -38.81 21.90
CA ARG A 240 26.43 -40.04 21.28
C ARG A 240 27.94 -39.89 21.10
N GLY A 241 28.71 -40.82 21.66
CA GLY A 241 30.17 -40.70 21.82
C GLY A 241 30.56 -40.27 23.23
N GLY A 242 31.86 -40.33 23.55
CA GLY A 242 32.42 -39.83 24.81
C GLY A 242 32.67 -38.33 24.74
N CYS A 243 32.83 -37.67 25.90
CA CYS A 243 33.14 -36.26 25.97
C CYS A 243 34.46 -35.91 25.25
N GLY A 244 34.49 -34.80 24.51
CA GLY A 244 35.61 -34.41 23.64
C GLY A 244 35.27 -34.44 22.15
N SER A 245 36.26 -34.66 21.28
CA SER A 245 36.12 -34.55 19.82
C SER A 245 35.04 -35.44 19.20
N ASP A 246 34.64 -36.50 19.90
CA ASP A 246 33.73 -37.53 19.40
C ASP A 246 32.26 -37.28 19.78
N VAL A 247 31.97 -36.19 20.51
CA VAL A 247 30.60 -35.83 20.91
C VAL A 247 29.77 -35.42 19.69
N VAL A 248 28.63 -36.10 19.51
CA VAL A 248 27.55 -35.70 18.61
C VAL A 248 26.24 -35.65 19.40
N LEU A 249 25.43 -34.61 19.18
CA LEU A 249 24.10 -34.51 19.78
C LEU A 249 23.08 -35.28 18.94
N GLU A 250 22.49 -36.32 19.53
CA GLU A 250 21.46 -37.15 18.90
C GLU A 250 20.08 -36.78 19.45
N THR A 251 19.11 -36.54 18.56
CA THR A 251 17.72 -36.26 18.94
C THR A 251 17.05 -37.52 19.52
N VAL A 252 16.52 -37.41 20.73
CA VAL A 252 15.76 -38.49 21.42
C VAL A 252 14.32 -38.11 21.74
N ASN A 253 14.00 -36.81 21.73
CA ASN A 253 12.64 -36.32 21.80
C ASN A 253 12.44 -35.26 20.70
N ALA A 254 11.82 -35.66 19.59
CA ALA A 254 11.63 -34.80 18.43
C ALA A 254 10.83 -33.53 18.75
N THR A 255 9.83 -33.60 19.64
CA THR A 255 9.02 -32.43 20.02
C THR A 255 9.83 -31.40 20.81
N ARG A 256 10.67 -31.84 21.77
CA ARG A 256 11.56 -30.94 22.52
C ARG A 256 12.68 -30.40 21.64
N ALA A 257 13.27 -31.24 20.79
CA ALA A 257 14.33 -30.84 19.86
C ALA A 257 13.83 -29.79 18.85
N PHE A 258 12.60 -29.95 18.36
CA PHE A 258 11.94 -28.95 17.52
C PHE A 258 11.85 -27.59 18.23
N LEU A 259 11.33 -27.55 19.46
CA LEU A 259 11.24 -26.31 20.25
C LEU A 259 12.61 -25.70 20.53
N THR A 260 13.63 -26.51 20.79
CA THR A 260 15.01 -26.06 21.01
C THR A 260 15.55 -25.30 19.79
N ILE A 261 15.42 -25.89 18.59
CA ILE A 261 15.89 -25.27 17.35
C ILE A 261 15.07 -24.02 17.02
N ASP A 262 13.74 -24.12 17.09
CA ASP A 262 12.84 -23.05 16.66
C ASP A 262 12.82 -21.86 17.64
N SER A 263 13.00 -22.09 18.94
CA SER A 263 13.18 -21.00 19.91
C SER A 263 14.54 -20.30 19.79
N GLY A 264 15.43 -20.79 18.93
CA GLY A 264 16.74 -20.21 18.70
C GLY A 264 17.74 -20.47 19.83
N PHE A 265 17.58 -21.58 20.57
CA PHE A 265 18.59 -22.00 21.53
C PHE A 265 19.92 -22.27 20.80
N PRO A 266 21.08 -21.80 21.32
CA PRO A 266 22.36 -21.90 20.62
C PRO A 266 22.96 -23.32 20.70
N LEU A 267 22.28 -24.29 20.09
CA LEU A 267 22.63 -25.72 20.16
C LEU A 267 24.01 -26.00 19.55
N ALA A 268 24.37 -25.33 18.46
CA ALA A 268 25.68 -25.47 17.83
C ALA A 268 26.82 -24.98 18.74
N GLU A 269 26.61 -23.89 19.49
CA GLU A 269 27.59 -23.39 20.46
C GLU A 269 27.71 -24.34 21.65
N LEU A 270 26.59 -24.89 22.13
CA LEU A 270 26.59 -25.93 23.18
C LEU A 270 27.36 -27.18 22.71
N GLU A 271 27.08 -27.70 21.51
CA GLU A 271 27.80 -28.85 20.97
C GLU A 271 29.30 -28.58 20.82
N GLN A 272 29.67 -27.39 20.34
CA GLN A 272 31.08 -26.99 20.22
C GLN A 272 31.76 -26.86 21.60
N ALA A 273 31.07 -26.33 22.59
CA ALA A 273 31.55 -26.24 23.97
C ALA A 273 31.78 -27.63 24.57
N LEU A 274 30.84 -28.57 24.36
CA LEU A 274 30.98 -29.96 24.80
C LEU A 274 32.15 -30.67 24.08
N ARG A 275 32.31 -30.45 22.76
CA ARG A 275 33.41 -31.04 21.97
C ARG A 275 34.79 -30.55 22.39
N THR A 276 34.88 -29.27 22.76
CA THR A 276 36.14 -28.65 23.19
C THR A 276 36.33 -28.66 24.71
N ASN A 277 35.39 -29.26 25.45
CA ASN A 277 35.31 -29.26 26.91
C ASN A 277 35.54 -27.86 27.52
N ARG A 278 34.93 -26.84 26.92
CA ARG A 278 34.95 -25.45 27.40
C ARG A 278 33.63 -25.11 28.08
N PRO A 279 33.62 -24.16 29.04
CA PRO A 279 32.37 -23.73 29.66
C PRO A 279 31.40 -23.14 28.63
N PHE A 280 30.14 -23.54 28.72
CA PHE A 280 29.02 -22.91 28.03
C PHE A 280 28.23 -22.07 29.03
N VAL A 281 27.97 -20.81 28.69
CA VAL A 281 27.19 -19.88 29.51
C VAL A 281 26.14 -19.22 28.64
N LEU A 282 24.89 -19.30 29.05
CA LEU A 282 23.76 -18.69 28.37
C LEU A 282 22.93 -17.86 29.37
N ASP A 283 22.75 -16.58 29.06
CA ASP A 283 21.79 -15.73 29.76
C ASP A 283 20.37 -16.27 29.55
N TYR A 284 19.69 -16.58 30.65
CA TYR A 284 18.35 -17.14 30.65
C TYR A 284 17.39 -16.39 31.60
N HIS A 285 17.53 -15.06 31.67
CA HIS A 285 16.60 -14.22 32.43
C HIS A 285 15.16 -14.33 31.90
N ARG A 286 14.21 -14.22 32.84
CA ARG A 286 12.80 -14.01 32.51
C ARG A 286 12.62 -12.68 31.80
N THR A 287 11.74 -12.67 30.81
CA THR A 287 11.41 -11.46 30.08
C THR A 287 10.38 -10.65 30.82
N ARG A 288 10.69 -9.39 31.12
CA ARG A 288 9.73 -8.43 31.69
C ARG A 288 8.99 -7.71 30.57
N VAL A 289 7.69 -7.90 30.48
CA VAL A 289 6.83 -7.26 29.47
C VAL A 289 5.85 -6.30 30.14
N PRO A 290 5.76 -5.04 29.69
CA PRO A 290 4.76 -4.09 30.17
C PRO A 290 3.34 -4.63 29.98
N ILE A 291 2.50 -4.44 31.00
CA ILE A 291 1.07 -4.77 30.94
C ILE A 291 0.22 -3.50 31.07
N LEU A 292 -0.84 -3.41 30.28
CA LEU A 292 -1.84 -2.35 30.42
C LEU A 292 -2.53 -2.49 31.79
N TYR A 293 -2.50 -1.44 32.62
CA TYR A 293 -2.96 -1.49 34.01
C TYR A 293 -2.16 -2.49 34.85
N ASN A 294 -2.79 -3.31 35.70
CA ASN A 294 -2.13 -4.36 36.47
C ASN A 294 -2.74 -5.73 36.12
N ALA A 295 -2.02 -6.82 36.42
CA ALA A 295 -2.52 -8.18 36.18
C ALA A 295 -3.86 -8.45 36.90
N ASP A 296 -4.06 -7.82 38.05
CA ASP A 296 -5.27 -7.96 38.88
C ASP A 296 -6.57 -7.50 38.22
N TYR A 297 -6.50 -6.54 37.30
CA TYR A 297 -7.66 -6.06 36.55
C TYR A 297 -8.17 -7.09 35.54
N TRP A 298 -7.26 -7.88 34.96
CA TRP A 298 -7.54 -8.80 33.86
C TRP A 298 -7.99 -10.19 34.32
N LEU A 299 -7.50 -10.63 35.48
CA LEU A 299 -7.76 -11.96 36.02
C LEU A 299 -8.96 -11.98 36.97
N SER A 300 -9.82 -13.00 36.83
CA SER A 300 -10.85 -13.30 37.83
C SER A 300 -10.22 -13.81 39.14
N ALA A 301 -10.99 -13.79 40.23
CA ALA A 301 -10.52 -14.28 41.53
C ALA A 301 -9.99 -15.72 41.49
N LYS A 302 -10.58 -16.59 40.65
CA LYS A 302 -10.12 -17.96 40.43
C LYS A 302 -8.77 -17.99 39.71
N GLU A 303 -8.66 -17.22 38.62
CA GLU A 303 -7.45 -17.20 37.77
C GLU A 303 -6.22 -16.66 38.49
N LYS A 304 -6.42 -15.70 39.42
CA LYS A 304 -5.34 -15.16 40.28
C LYS A 304 -4.64 -16.22 41.13
N THR A 305 -5.27 -17.37 41.35
CA THR A 305 -4.74 -18.45 42.18
C THR A 305 -4.18 -19.64 41.38
N SER A 306 -4.31 -19.64 40.05
CA SER A 306 -4.09 -20.82 39.21
C SER A 306 -2.80 -20.83 38.37
N GLY A 307 -1.97 -19.80 38.40
CA GLY A 307 -0.70 -19.79 37.67
C GLY A 307 -0.15 -18.40 37.34
N GLU A 308 0.81 -18.35 36.42
CA GLU A 308 1.36 -17.10 35.90
C GLU A 308 0.35 -16.43 34.95
N PHE A 309 0.35 -15.09 34.88
CA PHE A 309 -0.59 -14.32 34.04
C PHE A 309 -0.61 -14.78 32.58
N ILE A 310 0.56 -15.10 32.01
CA ILE A 310 0.71 -15.47 30.61
C ILE A 310 -0.12 -16.72 30.24
N ASP A 311 -0.24 -17.71 31.15
CA ASP A 311 -1.01 -18.92 30.89
C ASP A 311 -2.52 -18.64 30.86
N ALA A 312 -3.01 -17.83 31.81
CA ALA A 312 -4.40 -17.39 31.83
C ALA A 312 -4.73 -16.50 30.62
N PHE A 313 -3.78 -15.67 30.20
CA PHE A 313 -3.95 -14.78 29.06
C PHE A 313 -4.14 -15.54 27.75
N ILE A 314 -3.20 -16.43 27.40
CA ILE A 314 -3.24 -17.15 26.12
C ILE A 314 -4.30 -18.25 26.06
N SER A 315 -4.81 -18.69 27.22
CA SER A 315 -5.86 -19.73 27.30
C SER A 315 -7.29 -19.19 27.13
N ASP A 316 -7.48 -17.87 27.14
CA ASP A 316 -8.77 -17.23 26.98
C ASP A 316 -8.77 -16.20 25.83
N PRO A 317 -9.27 -16.57 24.63
CA PRO A 317 -9.32 -15.67 23.49
C PRO A 317 -10.24 -14.45 23.74
N SER A 318 -11.24 -14.54 24.61
CA SER A 318 -12.10 -13.40 24.94
C SER A 318 -11.38 -12.38 25.81
N LEU A 319 -10.50 -12.84 26.71
CA LEU A 319 -9.62 -11.97 27.49
C LEU A 319 -8.61 -11.26 26.59
N CYS A 320 -7.92 -11.99 25.71
CA CYS A 320 -7.03 -11.39 24.71
C CYS A 320 -7.76 -10.34 23.87
N ARG A 321 -9.01 -10.62 23.47
CA ARG A 321 -9.79 -9.67 22.67
C ARG A 321 -10.19 -8.42 23.43
N LEU A 322 -10.54 -8.54 24.71
CA LEU A 322 -10.80 -7.37 25.54
C LEU A 322 -9.51 -6.54 25.71
N TYR A 323 -8.37 -7.19 25.90
CA TYR A 323 -7.07 -6.52 25.99
C TYR A 323 -6.77 -5.70 24.73
N LEU A 324 -7.02 -6.26 23.54
CA LEU A 324 -6.93 -5.55 22.26
C LEU A 324 -7.89 -4.36 22.17
N GLY A 325 -9.16 -4.56 22.54
CA GLY A 325 -10.14 -3.48 22.52
C GLY A 325 -9.75 -2.31 23.42
N MET A 326 -9.25 -2.60 24.62
CA MET A 326 -8.81 -1.57 25.56
C MET A 326 -7.50 -0.90 25.16
N SER A 327 -6.56 -1.61 24.51
CA SER A 327 -5.28 -1.04 24.07
C SER A 327 -5.40 -0.10 22.86
N LYS A 328 -6.49 -0.23 22.08
CA LYS A 328 -6.78 0.63 20.92
C LYS A 328 -7.48 1.94 21.29
N LEU A 329 -8.00 2.07 22.51
CA LEU A 329 -8.66 3.29 23.00
C LEU A 329 -7.63 4.36 23.35
N ASP A 330 -8.02 5.63 23.23
CA ASP A 330 -7.21 6.68 23.83
C ASP A 330 -7.19 6.54 25.36
N PRO A 331 -6.10 6.97 26.03
CA PRO A 331 -5.94 6.73 27.48
C PRO A 331 -7.08 7.28 28.35
N GLN A 332 -7.69 8.40 27.98
CA GLN A 332 -8.77 9.02 28.76
C GLN A 332 -10.04 8.18 28.67
N THR A 333 -10.41 7.76 27.46
CA THR A 333 -11.55 6.86 27.23
C THR A 333 -11.32 5.51 27.89
N ALA A 334 -10.13 4.92 27.72
CA ALA A 334 -9.78 3.63 28.30
C ALA A 334 -9.89 3.66 29.84
N LYS A 335 -9.40 4.73 30.47
CA LYS A 335 -9.52 4.95 31.91
C LYS A 335 -10.97 5.06 32.37
N ALA A 336 -11.79 5.87 31.70
CA ALA A 336 -13.20 6.06 32.05
C ALA A 336 -14.00 4.75 31.94
N LEU A 337 -13.83 3.98 30.85
CA LEU A 337 -14.47 2.67 30.73
C LEU A 337 -14.03 1.70 31.83
N ARG A 338 -12.73 1.68 32.15
CA ARG A 338 -12.16 0.82 33.21
C ARG A 338 -12.73 1.14 34.60
N GLU A 339 -12.89 2.42 34.91
CA GLU A 339 -13.30 2.88 36.24
C GLU A 339 -14.82 2.78 36.45
N GLU A 340 -15.62 2.96 35.40
CA GLU A 340 -17.08 2.98 35.49
C GLU A 340 -17.75 1.65 35.11
N ILE A 341 -17.09 0.77 34.37
CA ILE A 341 -17.69 -0.47 33.85
C ILE A 341 -16.90 -1.69 34.35
N PRO A 342 -17.57 -2.68 34.96
CA PRO A 342 -16.92 -3.94 35.34
C PRO A 342 -16.30 -4.66 34.13
N ALA A 343 -15.03 -5.10 34.26
CA ALA A 343 -14.30 -5.79 33.18
C ALA A 343 -15.07 -6.99 32.60
N ALA A 344 -15.77 -7.75 33.45
CA ALA A 344 -16.61 -8.87 33.02
C ALA A 344 -17.74 -8.44 32.05
N ARG A 345 -18.32 -7.24 32.23
CA ARG A 345 -19.34 -6.71 31.32
C ARG A 345 -18.75 -6.26 29.99
N LEU A 346 -17.58 -5.59 30.03
CA LEU A 346 -16.85 -5.24 28.80
C LEU A 346 -16.44 -6.48 28.01
N LYS A 347 -16.01 -7.55 28.70
CA LYS A 347 -15.59 -8.82 28.09
C LYS A 347 -16.68 -9.45 27.22
N VAL A 348 -17.95 -9.36 27.64
CA VAL A 348 -19.11 -9.85 26.85
C VAL A 348 -19.16 -9.22 25.45
N TYR A 349 -18.80 -7.95 25.34
CA TYR A 349 -18.83 -7.18 24.09
C TYR A 349 -17.43 -6.84 23.56
N ALA A 350 -16.41 -7.56 24.00
CA ALA A 350 -15.01 -7.31 23.64
C ALA A 350 -14.79 -7.33 22.12
N HIS A 351 -15.52 -8.19 21.40
CA HIS A 351 -15.46 -8.30 19.95
C HIS A 351 -15.95 -7.04 19.22
N VAL A 352 -16.98 -6.38 19.75
CA VAL A 352 -17.48 -5.10 19.21
C VAL A 352 -16.51 -3.97 19.53
N LEU A 353 -16.01 -3.93 20.77
CA LEU A 353 -15.05 -2.92 21.22
C LEU A 353 -13.73 -2.99 20.44
N ASP A 354 -13.19 -4.19 20.22
CA ASP A 354 -11.97 -4.43 19.44
C ASP A 354 -12.07 -3.91 17.99
N PHE A 355 -13.21 -4.13 17.33
CA PHE A 355 -13.38 -3.68 15.95
C PHE A 355 -13.77 -2.21 15.76
N PHE A 356 -14.59 -1.66 16.66
CA PHE A 356 -15.22 -0.35 16.45
C PHE A 356 -14.89 0.68 17.54
N GLY A 357 -14.22 0.28 18.61
CA GLY A 357 -13.91 1.15 19.75
C GLY A 357 -12.81 2.16 19.48
N ALA A 358 -11.93 1.93 18.50
CA ALA A 358 -10.76 2.78 18.24
C ALA A 358 -11.10 4.27 17.96
N MET A 359 -12.35 4.59 17.62
CA MET A 359 -12.85 5.94 17.38
C MET A 359 -13.58 6.58 18.56
N PHE A 360 -13.73 5.86 19.68
CA PHE A 360 -14.40 6.38 20.87
C PHE A 360 -13.53 7.42 21.57
N GLN A 361 -14.14 8.51 22.00
CA GLN A 361 -13.48 9.58 22.73
C GLN A 361 -14.40 10.06 23.85
N ILE A 362 -13.86 10.18 25.05
CA ILE A 362 -14.49 10.82 26.21
C ILE A 362 -13.67 12.06 26.57
N SER A 363 -14.30 13.23 26.55
CA SER A 363 -13.75 14.49 27.06
C SER A 363 -14.61 14.99 28.20
N ASP A 364 -14.00 15.29 29.34
CA ASP A 364 -14.68 15.81 30.54
C ASP A 364 -15.90 14.98 30.95
N GLY A 365 -15.79 13.65 30.84
CA GLY A 365 -16.87 12.70 31.15
C GLY A 365 -17.93 12.55 30.05
N LYS A 366 -17.90 13.38 29.00
CA LYS A 366 -18.82 13.36 27.86
C LYS A 366 -18.25 12.58 26.67
N ALA A 367 -19.03 11.69 26.08
CA ALA A 367 -18.72 11.04 24.81
C ALA A 367 -18.80 12.04 23.65
N LEU A 368 -17.76 12.10 22.82
CA LEU A 368 -17.77 12.86 21.57
C LEU A 368 -18.48 12.02 20.49
N VAL A 369 -19.45 12.62 19.79
CA VAL A 369 -20.30 11.91 18.82
C VAL A 369 -20.17 12.48 17.39
N PRO A 370 -20.29 11.65 16.35
CA PRO A 370 -20.30 12.12 14.96
C PRO A 370 -21.44 13.12 14.69
N GLY A 371 -21.10 14.25 14.07
CA GLY A 371 -22.02 15.38 13.86
C GLY A 371 -21.99 16.42 14.98
N GLY A 372 -21.22 16.18 16.05
CA GLY A 372 -21.01 17.11 17.15
C GLY A 372 -22.30 17.47 17.90
N ALA A 373 -22.37 18.68 18.44
CA ALA A 373 -23.49 19.16 19.25
C ALA A 373 -24.86 19.01 18.57
N ARG A 374 -24.92 19.12 17.23
CA ARG A 374 -26.16 19.01 16.44
C ARG A 374 -26.84 17.64 16.58
N THR A 375 -26.06 16.58 16.83
CA THR A 375 -26.54 15.20 16.78
C THR A 375 -26.59 14.52 18.15
N GLU A 376 -26.13 15.18 19.22
CA GLU A 376 -26.09 14.63 20.58
C GLU A 376 -27.46 14.10 21.03
N LYS A 377 -28.53 14.86 20.79
CA LYS A 377 -29.89 14.43 21.12
C LYS A 377 -30.29 13.17 20.35
N THR A 378 -30.00 13.12 19.05
CA THR A 378 -30.31 11.94 18.21
C THR A 378 -29.53 10.71 18.66
N TRP A 379 -28.25 10.85 18.98
CA TRP A 379 -27.46 9.76 19.55
C TRP A 379 -27.99 9.30 20.90
N ALA A 380 -28.41 10.23 21.77
CA ALA A 380 -29.04 9.90 23.04
C ALA A 380 -30.32 9.08 22.85
N GLU A 381 -31.17 9.48 21.91
CA GLU A 381 -32.41 8.76 21.56
C GLU A 381 -32.12 7.36 21.00
N MET A 382 -31.13 7.23 20.12
CA MET A 382 -30.76 5.96 19.49
C MET A 382 -30.11 5.00 20.50
N ALA A 383 -29.10 5.45 21.24
CA ALA A 383 -28.36 4.63 22.22
C ALA A 383 -29.17 4.37 23.51
N GLY A 384 -30.12 5.26 23.84
CA GLY A 384 -30.92 5.22 25.06
C GLY A 384 -30.21 5.79 26.29
N VAL A 385 -29.02 6.37 26.13
CA VAL A 385 -28.23 7.03 27.17
C VAL A 385 -27.67 8.32 26.58
N PRO A 386 -27.68 9.45 27.31
CA PRO A 386 -27.10 10.70 26.82
C PRO A 386 -25.56 10.67 26.72
N PRO A 387 -24.95 11.30 25.70
CA PRO A 387 -23.49 11.40 25.58
C PRO A 387 -22.79 12.01 26.80
N GLU A 388 -23.45 12.85 27.60
CA GLU A 388 -22.94 13.41 28.87
C GLU A 388 -22.54 12.34 29.89
N LYS A 389 -23.04 11.10 29.74
CA LYS A 389 -22.63 9.94 30.54
C LYS A 389 -21.71 9.05 29.70
N GLY A 390 -20.50 9.51 29.44
CA GLY A 390 -19.62 8.97 28.39
C GLY A 390 -19.40 7.46 28.45
N ALA A 391 -19.00 6.91 29.61
CA ALA A 391 -18.75 5.47 29.71
C ALA A 391 -20.03 4.65 29.54
N ALA A 392 -21.12 5.04 30.21
CA ALA A 392 -22.43 4.40 30.06
C ALA A 392 -22.99 4.49 28.63
N PHE A 393 -22.73 5.61 27.93
CA PHE A 393 -23.08 5.79 26.52
C PHE A 393 -22.37 4.76 25.65
N PHE A 394 -21.04 4.64 25.75
CA PHE A 394 -20.29 3.67 24.95
C PHE A 394 -20.60 2.22 25.32
N GLU A 395 -20.87 1.92 26.60
CA GLU A 395 -21.36 0.59 27.01
C GLU A 395 -22.66 0.22 26.29
N ARG A 396 -23.60 1.17 26.21
CA ARG A 396 -24.84 0.95 25.45
C ARG A 396 -24.58 0.87 23.96
N LEU A 397 -23.71 1.71 23.40
CA LEU A 397 -23.38 1.70 21.99
C LEU A 397 -22.85 0.33 21.52
N ILE A 398 -21.95 -0.31 22.29
CA ILE A 398 -21.37 -1.61 21.94
C ILE A 398 -22.32 -2.79 22.18
N SER A 399 -23.23 -2.69 23.14
CA SER A 399 -24.19 -3.78 23.45
C SER A 399 -25.48 -3.72 22.64
N ARG A 400 -25.79 -2.56 22.04
CA ARG A 400 -27.04 -2.32 21.33
C ARG A 400 -27.04 -2.99 19.95
N ASP A 401 -28.15 -3.66 19.66
CA ASP A 401 -28.44 -4.28 18.35
C ASP A 401 -27.27 -5.14 17.86
N ASP A 402 -26.73 -6.00 18.74
CA ASP A 402 -25.58 -6.89 18.52
C ASP A 402 -24.31 -6.18 18.00
N GLY A 403 -24.16 -4.88 18.25
CA GLY A 403 -23.01 -4.07 17.83
C GLY A 403 -23.20 -3.28 16.53
N TRP A 404 -24.37 -3.37 15.87
CA TRP A 404 -24.67 -2.57 14.67
C TRP A 404 -24.60 -1.06 14.93
N MET A 405 -24.93 -0.62 16.14
CA MET A 405 -24.83 0.81 16.51
C MET A 405 -23.38 1.30 16.56
N ALA A 406 -22.48 0.53 17.19
CA ALA A 406 -21.06 0.84 17.22
C ALA A 406 -20.43 0.84 15.82
N SER A 407 -20.84 -0.09 14.95
CA SER A 407 -20.42 -0.15 13.55
C SER A 407 -20.81 1.12 12.77
N TYR A 408 -22.04 1.62 12.95
CA TYR A 408 -22.52 2.85 12.31
C TYR A 408 -21.81 4.10 12.85
N PHE A 409 -21.62 4.16 14.17
CA PHE A 409 -20.84 5.22 14.82
C PHE A 409 -19.42 5.29 14.24
N ASP A 410 -18.72 4.17 14.15
CA ASP A 410 -17.34 4.11 13.63
C ASP A 410 -17.25 4.57 12.17
N ALA A 411 -18.19 4.18 11.31
CA ALA A 411 -18.22 4.64 9.91
C ALA A 411 -18.39 6.17 9.81
N LEU A 412 -19.31 6.76 10.58
CA LEU A 412 -19.54 8.20 10.58
C LEU A 412 -18.41 9.00 11.26
N ALA A 413 -17.72 8.41 12.24
CA ALA A 413 -16.61 9.05 12.94
C ALA A 413 -15.37 9.24 12.05
N ARG A 414 -15.19 8.36 11.05
CA ARG A 414 -14.00 8.35 10.18
C ARG A 414 -14.05 9.36 9.04
N ILE A 415 -15.24 9.74 8.59
CA ILE A 415 -15.44 10.64 7.46
C ILE A 415 -15.46 12.12 7.88
N ASN A 416 -15.16 13.00 6.93
CA ASN A 416 -15.11 14.45 7.09
C ASN A 416 -15.78 15.16 5.89
N GLY A 417 -16.02 16.46 6.03
CA GLY A 417 -16.54 17.29 4.94
C GLY A 417 -18.04 17.10 4.64
N PRO A 418 -18.50 17.49 3.44
CA PRO A 418 -19.93 17.55 3.10
C PRO A 418 -20.69 16.24 3.26
N VAL A 419 -20.03 15.11 2.99
CA VAL A 419 -20.61 13.76 3.17
C VAL A 419 -20.93 13.49 4.63
N LYS A 420 -20.04 13.88 5.55
CA LYS A 420 -20.31 13.78 6.99
C LYS A 420 -21.50 14.64 7.38
N ASP A 421 -21.56 15.88 6.91
CA ASP A 421 -22.66 16.80 7.22
C ASP A 421 -24.01 16.28 6.72
N TYR A 422 -24.01 15.63 5.55
CA TYR A 422 -25.18 14.98 4.95
C TYR A 422 -25.65 13.77 5.76
N LEU A 423 -24.74 12.83 6.04
CA LEU A 423 -25.06 11.58 6.73
C LEU A 423 -25.33 11.76 8.23
N THR A 424 -24.85 12.86 8.82
CA THR A 424 -25.09 13.24 10.22
C THR A 424 -26.24 14.25 10.37
N GLU A 425 -27.08 14.41 9.35
CA GLU A 425 -28.36 15.10 9.52
C GLU A 425 -29.27 14.23 10.42
N PRO A 426 -29.85 14.77 11.51
CA PRO A 426 -30.59 14.00 12.51
C PRO A 426 -31.61 12.99 11.97
N GLU A 427 -32.44 13.37 11.01
CA GLU A 427 -33.47 12.48 10.47
C GLU A 427 -32.87 11.40 9.55
N ARG A 428 -31.89 11.76 8.71
CA ARG A 428 -31.13 10.78 7.91
C ARG A 428 -30.37 9.78 8.76
N MET A 429 -29.78 10.21 9.87
CA MET A 429 -29.10 9.30 10.79
C MET A 429 -30.04 8.21 11.30
N LYS A 430 -31.23 8.61 11.77
CA LYS A 430 -32.25 7.67 12.23
C LYS A 430 -32.71 6.75 11.10
N ARG A 431 -32.96 7.33 9.91
CA ARG A 431 -33.39 6.62 8.71
C ARG A 431 -32.41 5.54 8.28
N PHE A 432 -31.15 5.89 8.05
CA PHE A 432 -30.13 4.95 7.59
C PHE A 432 -29.76 3.92 8.65
N TYR A 433 -29.71 4.32 9.93
CA TYR A 433 -29.51 3.36 11.01
C TYR A 433 -30.65 2.34 11.10
N ALA A 434 -31.91 2.77 10.95
CA ALA A 434 -33.05 1.86 10.95
C ALA A 434 -32.96 0.83 9.80
N ALA A 435 -32.45 1.23 8.64
CA ALA A 435 -32.19 0.33 7.52
C ALA A 435 -31.12 -0.72 7.84
N ILE A 436 -29.99 -0.29 8.43
CA ILE A 436 -28.90 -1.17 8.87
C ILE A 436 -29.40 -2.15 9.95
N ARG A 437 -30.07 -1.62 10.98
CA ARG A 437 -30.59 -2.41 12.11
C ARG A 437 -31.56 -3.49 11.66
N GLY A 438 -32.42 -3.18 10.67
CA GLY A 438 -33.46 -4.09 10.19
C GLY A 438 -34.33 -4.67 11.31
N ARG A 439 -34.87 -5.88 11.11
CA ARG A 439 -35.69 -6.58 12.12
C ARG A 439 -34.93 -7.60 12.96
N VAL A 440 -33.90 -8.19 12.37
CA VAL A 440 -33.04 -9.20 13.00
C VAL A 440 -31.68 -8.56 13.18
N THR A 441 -31.05 -8.62 14.34
CA THR A 441 -29.74 -7.99 14.57
C THR A 441 -28.60 -9.00 14.55
N SER A 442 -28.92 -10.28 14.80
CA SER A 442 -27.97 -11.38 14.80
C SER A 442 -27.85 -12.06 13.43
N PRO A 443 -26.63 -12.47 13.01
CA PRO A 443 -25.36 -12.20 13.66
C PRO A 443 -24.97 -10.71 13.55
N GLY A 444 -24.38 -10.16 14.61
CA GLY A 444 -23.87 -8.78 14.66
C GLY A 444 -22.69 -8.53 13.71
N PRO A 445 -22.24 -7.27 13.57
CA PRO A 445 -21.21 -6.92 12.59
C PRO A 445 -19.78 -7.34 12.98
N ALA A 446 -19.56 -7.66 14.26
CA ALA A 446 -18.30 -8.08 14.84
C ALA A 446 -18.25 -9.62 14.99
N ARG A 447 -17.92 -10.33 13.92
CA ARG A 447 -17.79 -11.80 13.94
C ARG A 447 -16.41 -12.22 14.49
N PRO A 448 -16.19 -13.49 14.89
CA PRO A 448 -14.97 -13.91 15.58
C PRO A 448 -13.66 -13.44 14.94
N VAL A 449 -13.54 -13.48 13.61
CA VAL A 449 -12.33 -13.03 12.89
C VAL A 449 -12.64 -11.98 11.80
N PHE A 450 -13.91 -11.68 11.54
CA PHE A 450 -14.33 -10.81 10.43
C PHE A 450 -15.05 -9.54 10.89
N ARG A 451 -14.57 -8.41 10.38
CA ARG A 451 -15.29 -7.13 10.40
C ARG A 451 -16.18 -7.03 9.17
N SER A 452 -17.48 -7.28 9.31
CA SER A 452 -18.44 -7.26 8.19
C SER A 452 -18.83 -5.84 7.71
N ASN A 453 -18.13 -4.81 8.18
CA ASN A 453 -18.47 -3.40 7.95
C ASN A 453 -17.80 -2.79 6.70
N THR A 454 -17.19 -3.59 5.84
CA THR A 454 -16.43 -3.10 4.67
C THR A 454 -17.32 -2.26 3.76
N ASP A 455 -18.49 -2.77 3.41
CA ASP A 455 -19.43 -2.12 2.49
C ASP A 455 -19.91 -0.75 2.99
N MET A 456 -20.23 -0.63 4.29
CA MET A 456 -20.64 0.66 4.83
C MET A 456 -19.48 1.66 4.90
N LEU A 457 -18.27 1.21 5.24
CA LEU A 457 -17.08 2.08 5.17
C LEU A 457 -16.84 2.57 3.73
N LEU A 458 -16.92 1.66 2.76
CA LEU A 458 -16.79 1.98 1.34
C LEU A 458 -17.85 2.99 0.89
N LEU A 459 -19.13 2.73 1.21
CA LEU A 459 -20.24 3.64 0.89
C LEU A 459 -20.03 5.02 1.50
N THR A 460 -19.81 5.10 2.82
CA THR A 460 -19.68 6.38 3.52
C THR A 460 -18.46 7.18 3.08
N THR A 461 -17.38 6.50 2.68
CA THR A 461 -16.14 7.15 2.25
C THR A 461 -16.18 7.62 0.80
N ARG A 462 -16.84 6.87 -0.09
CA ARG A 462 -16.85 7.14 -1.53
C ARG A 462 -18.11 7.81 -2.04
N LEU A 463 -19.13 7.98 -1.18
CA LEU A 463 -20.34 8.71 -1.51
C LEU A 463 -20.00 10.10 -2.05
N ARG A 464 -20.47 10.37 -3.27
CA ARG A 464 -20.30 11.66 -3.94
C ARG A 464 -21.56 12.50 -3.72
N LEU A 465 -21.37 13.77 -3.36
CA LEU A 465 -22.43 14.76 -3.41
C LEU A 465 -22.22 15.66 -4.64
N ASP A 466 -23.31 15.96 -5.34
CA ASP A 466 -23.32 16.95 -6.41
C ASP A 466 -23.25 18.38 -5.82
N ALA A 467 -23.05 19.39 -6.67
CA ALA A 467 -22.95 20.79 -6.25
C ALA A 467 -24.18 21.32 -5.49
N ASN A 468 -25.33 20.65 -5.62
CA ASN A 468 -26.56 20.96 -4.91
C ASN A 468 -26.64 20.31 -3.50
N GLY A 469 -25.60 19.60 -3.06
CA GLY A 469 -25.53 18.90 -1.78
C GLY A 469 -26.33 17.59 -1.72
N LYS A 470 -26.88 17.11 -2.83
CA LYS A 470 -27.58 15.82 -2.92
C LYS A 470 -26.63 14.70 -3.35
N PRO A 471 -26.91 13.44 -2.97
CA PRO A 471 -26.15 12.30 -3.45
C PRO A 471 -26.22 12.19 -4.97
N HIS A 472 -25.07 11.96 -5.58
CA HIS A 472 -24.96 11.66 -6.98
C HIS A 472 -25.59 10.28 -7.26
N LEU A 473 -26.56 10.22 -8.16
CA LEU A 473 -27.21 8.97 -8.59
C LEU A 473 -26.90 8.73 -10.07
N PRO A 474 -26.09 7.71 -10.40
CA PRO A 474 -25.80 7.38 -11.79
C PRO A 474 -27.08 7.10 -12.59
N GLY A 475 -27.18 7.69 -13.78
CA GLY A 475 -28.33 7.61 -14.68
C GLY A 475 -29.53 8.42 -14.16
N SER A 476 -30.32 7.83 -13.26
CA SER A 476 -31.43 8.49 -12.56
C SER A 476 -32.01 7.55 -11.50
N ILE A 477 -32.93 8.05 -10.68
CA ILE A 477 -33.67 7.20 -9.73
C ILE A 477 -34.40 6.05 -10.42
N ASP A 478 -34.87 6.23 -11.66
CA ASP A 478 -35.67 5.21 -12.35
C ASP A 478 -34.84 3.99 -12.75
N VAL A 479 -33.53 4.17 -13.01
CA VAL A 479 -32.59 3.04 -13.19
C VAL A 479 -32.55 2.20 -11.92
N TRP A 480 -32.43 2.83 -10.75
CA TRP A 480 -32.38 2.14 -9.46
C TRP A 480 -33.70 1.45 -9.12
N LYS A 481 -34.84 2.09 -9.39
CA LYS A 481 -36.15 1.45 -9.23
C LYS A 481 -36.24 0.17 -10.06
N ASN A 482 -35.86 0.26 -11.34
CA ASN A 482 -35.95 -0.84 -12.28
C ASN A 482 -34.95 -1.95 -11.92
N LEU A 483 -33.73 -1.59 -11.51
CA LEU A 483 -32.71 -2.55 -11.06
C LEU A 483 -33.23 -3.38 -9.88
N PHE A 484 -33.85 -2.76 -8.88
CA PHE A 484 -34.39 -3.48 -7.73
C PHE A 484 -35.70 -4.23 -8.01
N ALA A 485 -36.48 -3.78 -8.99
CA ALA A 485 -37.74 -4.40 -9.39
C ALA A 485 -37.54 -5.62 -10.31
N ASN A 486 -36.67 -5.49 -11.32
CA ASN A 486 -36.60 -6.36 -12.51
C ASN A 486 -35.17 -6.85 -12.82
N HIS A 487 -34.38 -7.20 -11.80
CA HIS A 487 -33.02 -7.67 -12.02
C HIS A 487 -32.96 -9.02 -12.78
N PRO A 488 -32.15 -9.15 -13.85
CA PRO A 488 -32.12 -10.33 -14.72
C PRO A 488 -31.65 -11.62 -14.03
N HIS A 489 -30.95 -11.52 -12.89
CA HIS A 489 -30.40 -12.67 -12.17
C HIS A 489 -31.17 -13.00 -10.87
N GLY A 490 -32.41 -12.53 -10.74
CA GLY A 490 -33.28 -12.79 -9.59
C GLY A 490 -33.40 -11.60 -8.63
N LYS A 491 -34.28 -11.72 -7.62
CA LYS A 491 -34.59 -10.63 -6.68
C LYS A 491 -33.50 -10.51 -5.60
N TYR A 492 -33.01 -9.29 -5.36
CA TYR A 492 -32.05 -9.02 -4.27
C TYR A 492 -32.67 -9.23 -2.88
N ASP A 493 -33.76 -8.51 -2.59
CA ASP A 493 -34.50 -8.61 -1.34
C ASP A 493 -35.98 -8.30 -1.60
N ALA A 494 -36.88 -9.20 -1.19
CA ALA A 494 -38.31 -9.09 -1.49
C ALA A 494 -39.00 -7.86 -0.87
N LYS A 495 -38.46 -7.28 0.20
CA LYS A 495 -38.96 -6.02 0.75
C LYS A 495 -38.49 -4.85 -0.11
N LEU A 496 -37.21 -4.81 -0.45
CA LEU A 496 -36.63 -3.74 -1.28
C LEU A 496 -37.25 -3.71 -2.67
N THR A 497 -37.44 -4.89 -3.30
CA THR A 497 -38.13 -5.02 -4.60
C THR A 497 -39.55 -4.44 -4.55
N ARG A 498 -40.28 -4.63 -3.44
CA ARG A 498 -41.64 -4.05 -3.28
C ARG A 498 -41.62 -2.55 -3.02
N SER A 499 -40.64 -2.03 -2.27
CA SER A 499 -40.53 -0.60 -2.00
C SER A 499 -39.98 0.20 -3.17
N ALA A 500 -39.20 -0.42 -4.06
CA ALA A 500 -38.50 0.25 -5.16
C ALA A 500 -39.43 1.10 -6.03
N ALA A 501 -40.62 0.61 -6.35
CA ALA A 501 -41.61 1.35 -7.14
C ALA A 501 -42.02 2.70 -6.53
N ASN A 502 -41.91 2.85 -5.20
CA ASN A 502 -42.32 4.05 -4.46
C ASN A 502 -41.18 5.02 -4.15
N TRP A 503 -39.94 4.74 -4.57
CA TRP A 503 -38.80 5.63 -4.33
C TRP A 503 -38.99 6.97 -5.06
N LYS A 504 -38.66 8.07 -4.40
CA LYS A 504 -38.87 9.45 -4.87
C LYS A 504 -37.59 10.25 -4.95
N ASP A 505 -36.61 9.94 -4.11
CA ASP A 505 -35.33 10.66 -4.07
C ASP A 505 -34.13 9.74 -3.78
N ALA A 506 -32.94 10.35 -3.69
CA ALA A 506 -31.69 9.64 -3.44
C ALA A 506 -31.59 9.05 -2.04
N ASP A 507 -32.29 9.60 -1.05
CA ASP A 507 -32.29 9.03 0.30
C ASP A 507 -32.97 7.66 0.31
N ASP A 508 -33.97 7.42 -0.55
CA ASP A 508 -34.58 6.10 -0.70
C ASP A 508 -33.59 5.03 -1.23
N VAL A 509 -32.76 5.42 -2.20
CA VAL A 509 -31.72 4.53 -2.76
C VAL A 509 -30.64 4.29 -1.71
N LEU A 510 -30.15 5.34 -1.05
CA LEU A 510 -29.14 5.20 0.01
C LEU A 510 -29.64 4.36 1.18
N GLU A 511 -30.90 4.53 1.60
CA GLU A 511 -31.52 3.69 2.63
C GLU A 511 -31.48 2.21 2.25
N ALA A 512 -31.79 1.88 0.99
CA ALA A 512 -31.70 0.52 0.49
C ALA A 512 -30.25 -0.01 0.52
N LEU A 513 -29.27 0.79 0.10
CA LEU A 513 -27.85 0.41 0.11
C LEU A 513 -27.34 0.18 1.53
N PHE A 514 -27.64 1.07 2.48
CA PHE A 514 -27.34 0.89 3.90
C PHE A 514 -28.00 -0.37 4.47
N GLY A 515 -29.25 -0.64 4.09
CA GLY A 515 -29.97 -1.85 4.48
C GLY A 515 -29.40 -3.15 3.90
N LEU A 516 -28.58 -3.08 2.85
CA LEU A 516 -27.88 -4.24 2.28
C LEU A 516 -26.51 -4.49 2.92
N CYS A 517 -25.86 -3.49 3.52
CA CYS A 517 -24.56 -3.64 4.21
C CYS A 517 -24.57 -4.68 5.36
N ARG A 518 -25.76 -5.02 5.86
CA ARG A 518 -25.99 -6.04 6.91
C ARG A 518 -26.12 -7.48 6.41
N LYS A 519 -26.17 -7.69 5.10
CA LYS A 519 -26.38 -9.02 4.51
C LYS A 519 -25.06 -9.77 4.44
N ALA A 520 -25.11 -11.10 4.63
CA ALA A 520 -23.93 -11.96 4.57
C ALA A 520 -23.50 -12.30 3.13
N VAL A 521 -24.38 -12.05 2.16
CA VAL A 521 -24.11 -12.21 0.72
C VAL A 521 -23.60 -10.91 0.15
N GLU A 522 -22.90 -10.99 -0.98
CA GLU A 522 -22.36 -9.84 -1.70
C GLU A 522 -23.43 -8.75 -1.93
N ASN A 523 -23.12 -7.52 -1.53
CA ASN A 523 -23.96 -6.34 -1.77
C ASN A 523 -23.76 -5.82 -3.21
N GLU A 524 -24.20 -6.61 -4.19
CA GLU A 524 -24.07 -6.30 -5.61
C GLU A 524 -24.62 -4.89 -5.98
N PRO A 525 -25.81 -4.45 -5.50
CA PRO A 525 -26.30 -3.11 -5.79
C PRO A 525 -25.38 -1.98 -5.31
N LEU A 526 -24.75 -2.12 -4.15
CA LEU A 526 -23.77 -1.14 -3.68
C LEU A 526 -22.54 -1.12 -4.57
N LYS A 527 -22.03 -2.29 -4.97
CA LYS A 527 -20.86 -2.35 -5.85
C LYS A 527 -21.15 -1.74 -7.22
N ILE A 528 -22.35 -1.98 -7.78
CA ILE A 528 -22.84 -1.29 -8.98
C ILE A 528 -22.86 0.22 -8.75
N PHE A 529 -23.45 0.68 -7.63
CA PHE A 529 -23.55 2.10 -7.30
C PHE A 529 -22.17 2.77 -7.25
N MET A 530 -21.23 2.14 -6.57
CA MET A 530 -19.86 2.64 -6.45
C MET A 530 -19.14 2.65 -7.80
N ALA A 531 -19.18 1.55 -8.56
CA ALA A 531 -18.50 1.45 -9.84
C ALA A 531 -19.03 2.49 -10.84
N LEU A 532 -20.35 2.65 -10.97
CA LEU A 532 -20.94 3.63 -11.89
C LEU A 532 -20.70 5.07 -11.41
N SER A 533 -20.74 5.32 -10.10
CA SER A 533 -20.39 6.65 -9.55
C SER A 533 -18.93 7.03 -9.83
N ASP A 534 -18.01 6.05 -9.81
CA ASP A 534 -16.60 6.26 -10.13
C ASP A 534 -16.38 6.43 -11.64
N VAL A 535 -17.11 5.70 -12.50
CA VAL A 535 -17.11 5.92 -13.96
C VAL A 535 -17.54 7.35 -14.31
N GLU A 536 -18.53 7.90 -13.60
CA GLU A 536 -19.01 9.29 -13.80
C GLU A 536 -18.18 10.35 -13.04
N ARG A 537 -17.23 9.96 -12.19
CA ARG A 537 -16.53 10.89 -11.27
C ARG A 537 -15.78 11.99 -11.99
N ASN A 538 -15.05 11.62 -13.04
CA ASN A 538 -14.14 12.50 -13.78
C ASN A 538 -14.70 12.96 -15.13
N ARG A 539 -15.96 12.65 -15.44
CA ARG A 539 -16.60 13.03 -16.70
C ARG A 539 -17.13 14.46 -16.63
N THR A 540 -17.04 15.18 -17.73
CA THR A 540 -17.65 16.51 -17.88
C THR A 540 -19.18 16.44 -17.99
N LYS A 541 -19.69 15.32 -18.52
CA LYS A 541 -21.11 14.99 -18.60
C LYS A 541 -21.35 13.58 -18.05
N PRO A 542 -22.37 13.37 -17.21
CA PRO A 542 -22.82 12.03 -16.83
C PRO A 542 -23.17 11.18 -18.06
N LEU A 543 -23.16 9.86 -17.89
CA LEU A 543 -23.57 8.92 -18.92
C LEU A 543 -25.08 9.01 -19.18
N GLU A 544 -25.49 8.60 -20.36
CA GLU A 544 -26.91 8.49 -20.69
C GLU A 544 -27.58 7.40 -19.84
N VAL A 545 -28.86 7.61 -19.50
CA VAL A 545 -29.66 6.70 -18.67
C VAL A 545 -29.64 5.27 -19.22
N ALA A 546 -29.69 5.10 -20.54
CA ALA A 546 -29.66 3.79 -21.20
C ALA A 546 -28.30 3.08 -21.03
N THR A 547 -27.20 3.82 -21.12
CA THR A 547 -25.84 3.28 -20.91
C THR A 547 -25.67 2.82 -19.46
N VAL A 548 -26.14 3.62 -18.50
CA VAL A 548 -26.10 3.27 -17.06
C VAL A 548 -26.94 2.03 -16.77
N ASP A 549 -28.17 1.93 -17.28
CA ASP A 549 -29.02 0.73 -17.09
C ASP A 549 -28.36 -0.53 -17.68
N ARG A 550 -27.73 -0.42 -18.86
CA ARG A 550 -27.02 -1.55 -19.47
C ARG A 550 -25.82 -1.99 -18.64
N LEU A 551 -24.97 -1.06 -18.20
CA LEU A 551 -23.84 -1.37 -17.33
C LEU A 551 -24.32 -1.99 -16.00
N ALA A 552 -25.38 -1.45 -15.38
CA ALA A 552 -25.92 -2.03 -14.15
C ALA A 552 -26.37 -3.50 -14.32
N ARG A 553 -26.99 -3.85 -15.46
CA ARG A 553 -27.44 -5.22 -15.75
C ARG A 553 -26.31 -6.19 -16.08
N GLU A 554 -25.27 -5.72 -16.75
CA GLU A 554 -24.13 -6.55 -17.17
C GLU A 554 -23.01 -6.62 -16.12
N TYR A 555 -23.14 -5.90 -15.01
CA TYR A 555 -22.16 -5.82 -13.92
C TYR A 555 -21.65 -7.20 -13.48
N ARG A 556 -22.55 -8.16 -13.23
CA ARG A 556 -22.15 -9.50 -12.76
C ARG A 556 -21.18 -10.20 -13.69
N GLN A 557 -21.18 -9.91 -14.99
CA GLN A 557 -20.27 -10.52 -15.96
C GLN A 557 -19.04 -9.64 -16.22
N LEU A 558 -19.23 -8.32 -16.27
CA LEU A 558 -18.25 -7.38 -16.83
C LEU A 558 -17.68 -6.36 -15.82
N SER A 559 -18.02 -6.44 -14.54
CA SER A 559 -17.59 -5.47 -13.52
C SER A 559 -16.07 -5.22 -13.50
N ALA A 560 -15.26 -6.27 -13.74
CA ALA A 560 -13.81 -6.15 -13.75
C ALA A 560 -13.29 -5.25 -14.89
N GLN A 561 -14.10 -5.03 -15.94
CA GLN A 561 -13.74 -4.18 -17.08
C GLN A 561 -14.08 -2.70 -16.85
N TYR A 562 -14.93 -2.35 -15.88
CA TYR A 562 -15.42 -0.98 -15.70
C TYR A 562 -14.35 0.05 -15.32
N PRO A 563 -13.25 -0.30 -14.62
CA PRO A 563 -12.13 0.62 -14.44
C PRO A 563 -11.58 1.22 -15.74
N LEU A 564 -11.73 0.52 -16.88
CA LEU A 564 -11.41 1.06 -18.20
C LEU A 564 -12.10 2.40 -18.46
N PHE A 565 -13.39 2.51 -18.11
CA PHE A 565 -14.21 3.69 -18.34
C PHE A 565 -13.98 4.77 -17.27
N SER A 566 -13.67 4.36 -16.03
CA SER A 566 -13.27 5.29 -14.96
C SER A 566 -12.00 6.06 -15.29
N GLU A 567 -11.05 5.40 -15.95
CA GLU A 567 -9.76 5.99 -16.36
C GLU A 567 -9.85 6.79 -17.67
N ALA A 568 -10.91 6.58 -18.45
CA ALA A 568 -11.11 7.20 -19.76
C ALA A 568 -12.41 8.02 -19.82
N PRO A 569 -12.51 9.13 -19.06
CA PRO A 569 -13.75 9.91 -18.96
C PRO A 569 -14.18 10.56 -20.29
N ALA A 570 -13.29 10.64 -21.28
CA ALA A 570 -13.60 11.14 -22.62
C ALA A 570 -14.30 10.11 -23.52
N VAL A 571 -14.27 8.81 -23.19
CA VAL A 571 -14.93 7.76 -23.98
C VAL A 571 -16.44 7.96 -23.94
N SER A 572 -17.07 7.99 -25.11
CA SER A 572 -18.48 8.27 -25.29
C SER A 572 -19.38 7.07 -24.93
N ASP A 573 -20.65 7.34 -24.67
CA ASP A 573 -21.68 6.32 -24.51
C ASP A 573 -21.70 5.34 -25.69
N ALA A 574 -21.58 5.83 -26.93
CA ALA A 574 -21.56 5.00 -28.13
C ALA A 574 -20.41 3.98 -28.12
N THR A 575 -19.21 4.40 -27.72
CA THR A 575 -18.03 3.52 -27.65
C THR A 575 -18.14 2.52 -26.48
N ILE A 576 -18.71 2.92 -25.33
CA ILE A 576 -19.00 2.00 -24.23
C ILE A 576 -19.96 0.91 -24.70
N ILE A 577 -21.05 1.28 -25.37
CA ILE A 577 -22.01 0.34 -25.94
C ILE A 577 -21.35 -0.59 -26.97
N ALA A 578 -20.52 -0.06 -27.86
CA ALA A 578 -19.76 -0.85 -28.83
C ALA A 578 -18.80 -1.85 -28.17
N PHE A 579 -18.19 -1.48 -27.04
CA PHE A 579 -17.36 -2.40 -26.25
C PHE A 579 -18.19 -3.58 -25.72
N LEU A 580 -19.34 -3.29 -25.10
CA LEU A 580 -20.23 -4.32 -24.56
C LEU A 580 -20.77 -5.24 -25.67
N ASP A 581 -21.12 -4.69 -26.84
CA ASP A 581 -21.55 -5.47 -28.00
C ASP A 581 -20.43 -6.36 -28.55
N THR A 582 -19.20 -5.86 -28.60
CA THR A 582 -18.02 -6.63 -29.05
C THR A 582 -17.74 -7.79 -28.10
N VAL A 583 -17.80 -7.55 -26.78
CA VAL A 583 -17.67 -8.60 -25.77
C VAL A 583 -18.74 -9.68 -25.93
N HIS A 584 -20.00 -9.27 -26.16
CA HIS A 584 -21.08 -10.21 -26.41
C HIS A 584 -20.82 -11.06 -27.68
N ALA A 585 -20.39 -10.43 -28.77
CA ALA A 585 -20.06 -11.13 -30.02
C ALA A 585 -18.97 -12.18 -29.81
N ILE A 586 -17.90 -11.87 -29.07
CA ILE A 586 -16.83 -12.82 -28.74
C ILE A 586 -17.36 -13.99 -27.92
N ASN A 587 -18.23 -13.74 -26.94
CA ASN A 587 -18.80 -14.82 -26.11
C ASN A 587 -19.62 -15.84 -26.93
N GLN A 588 -20.19 -15.42 -28.07
CA GLN A 588 -20.96 -16.27 -28.98
C GLN A 588 -20.09 -17.11 -29.93
N ILE A 589 -18.77 -16.93 -29.96
CA ILE A 589 -17.87 -17.76 -30.76
C ILE A 589 -17.88 -19.20 -30.21
N HIS A 590 -18.33 -20.15 -31.03
CA HIS A 590 -18.46 -21.56 -30.64
C HIS A 590 -17.12 -22.28 -30.50
N ASP A 591 -16.15 -21.99 -31.39
CA ASP A 591 -14.82 -22.56 -31.30
C ASP A 591 -14.07 -21.96 -30.10
N ALA A 592 -13.77 -22.79 -29.11
CA ALA A 592 -13.18 -22.33 -27.86
C ALA A 592 -11.77 -21.75 -28.04
N GLY A 593 -10.99 -22.25 -29.02
CA GLY A 593 -9.66 -21.73 -29.34
C GLY A 593 -9.74 -20.32 -29.93
N LEU A 594 -10.54 -20.16 -30.98
CA LEU A 594 -10.80 -18.87 -31.61
C LEU A 594 -11.40 -17.87 -30.62
N ARG A 595 -12.30 -18.30 -29.73
CA ARG A 595 -12.85 -17.45 -28.68
C ARG A 595 -11.78 -17.00 -27.69
N ALA A 596 -10.89 -17.89 -27.26
CA ALA A 596 -9.78 -17.55 -26.36
C ALA A 596 -8.80 -16.57 -27.01
N ASP A 597 -8.47 -16.78 -28.29
CA ASP A 597 -7.62 -15.88 -29.06
C ASP A 597 -8.29 -14.51 -29.28
N ALA A 598 -9.58 -14.49 -29.62
CA ALA A 598 -10.33 -13.25 -29.82
C ALA A 598 -10.47 -12.44 -28.52
N ALA A 599 -10.84 -13.09 -27.42
CA ALA A 599 -10.93 -12.46 -26.11
C ALA A 599 -9.56 -11.92 -25.65
N GLY A 600 -8.52 -12.76 -25.72
CA GLY A 600 -7.17 -12.38 -25.30
C GLY A 600 -6.60 -11.23 -26.12
N THR A 601 -6.89 -11.20 -27.41
CA THR A 601 -6.35 -10.15 -28.27
C THR A 601 -7.13 -8.84 -28.16
N LEU A 602 -8.46 -8.88 -28.02
CA LEU A 602 -9.24 -7.68 -27.71
C LEU A 602 -8.71 -7.03 -26.43
N GLN A 603 -8.59 -7.83 -25.36
CA GLN A 603 -8.13 -7.34 -24.07
C GLN A 603 -6.69 -6.83 -24.13
N ALA A 604 -5.82 -7.47 -24.91
CA ALA A 604 -4.46 -6.99 -25.10
C ALA A 604 -4.41 -5.64 -25.82
N LEU A 605 -5.19 -5.44 -26.89
CA LEU A 605 -5.25 -4.15 -27.61
C LEU A 605 -5.86 -3.05 -26.74
N VAL A 606 -6.94 -3.36 -26.02
CA VAL A 606 -7.59 -2.41 -25.09
C VAL A 606 -6.67 -2.10 -23.91
N GLY A 607 -5.92 -3.08 -23.40
CA GLY A 607 -4.91 -2.87 -22.36
C GLY A 607 -3.76 -1.97 -22.82
N LEU A 608 -3.25 -2.17 -24.04
CA LEU A 608 -2.24 -1.28 -24.64
C LEU A 608 -2.79 0.15 -24.85
N TRP A 609 -4.02 0.28 -25.36
CA TRP A 609 -4.71 1.56 -25.45
C TRP A 609 -4.80 2.25 -24.08
N GLN A 610 -5.16 1.52 -23.04
CA GLN A 610 -5.28 2.03 -21.67
C GLN A 610 -3.92 2.45 -21.11
N ILE A 611 -2.85 1.70 -21.37
CA ILE A 611 -1.47 2.06 -21.01
C ILE A 611 -1.07 3.39 -21.65
N PHE A 612 -1.29 3.54 -22.96
CA PHE A 612 -0.93 4.75 -23.69
C PHE A 612 -1.78 5.96 -23.30
N LEU A 613 -3.05 5.75 -22.93
CA LEU A 613 -3.88 6.79 -22.35
C LEU A 613 -3.33 7.25 -20.99
N ARG A 614 -2.92 6.32 -20.12
CA ARG A 614 -2.32 6.64 -18.80
C ARG A 614 -0.98 7.36 -18.91
N GLN A 615 -0.18 7.03 -19.93
CA GLN A 615 1.07 7.71 -20.24
C GLN A 615 0.87 9.03 -21.00
N GLU A 616 -0.38 9.40 -21.32
CA GLU A 616 -0.74 10.59 -22.10
C GLU A 616 -0.13 10.62 -23.52
N THR A 617 0.31 9.47 -24.04
CA THR A 617 0.79 9.32 -25.43
C THR A 617 -0.37 9.18 -26.41
N ILE A 618 -1.52 8.67 -25.96
CA ILE A 618 -2.82 8.90 -26.60
C ILE A 618 -3.48 10.06 -25.86
N SER A 619 -3.83 11.11 -26.59
CA SER A 619 -4.52 12.26 -26.00
C SER A 619 -5.95 11.89 -25.58
N GLN A 620 -6.52 12.62 -24.61
CA GLN A 620 -7.93 12.44 -24.24
C GLN A 620 -8.87 12.65 -25.43
N ALA A 621 -8.52 13.54 -26.38
CA ALA A 621 -9.33 13.82 -27.56
C ALA A 621 -9.33 12.65 -28.56
N ASP A 622 -8.23 11.91 -28.68
CA ASP A 622 -8.11 10.78 -29.61
C ASP A 622 -8.56 9.45 -28.99
N SER A 623 -8.70 9.40 -27.66
CA SER A 623 -8.97 8.18 -26.90
C SER A 623 -10.25 7.45 -27.33
N ASP A 624 -11.37 8.16 -27.50
CA ASP A 624 -12.67 7.60 -27.89
C ASP A 624 -12.63 7.01 -29.31
N GLY A 625 -12.13 7.78 -30.27
CA GLY A 625 -12.02 7.36 -31.66
C GLY A 625 -11.11 6.15 -31.84
N ALA A 626 -9.95 6.16 -31.18
CA ALA A 626 -9.01 5.04 -31.22
C ALA A 626 -9.62 3.74 -30.66
N LEU A 627 -10.32 3.81 -29.54
CA LEU A 627 -10.99 2.64 -28.95
C LEU A 627 -12.10 2.12 -29.86
N ALA A 628 -12.94 3.00 -30.40
CA ALA A 628 -14.00 2.61 -31.34
C ALA A 628 -13.45 1.91 -32.60
N GLU A 629 -12.35 2.43 -33.17
CA GLU A 629 -11.69 1.84 -34.35
C GLU A 629 -11.06 0.46 -34.06
N ILE A 630 -10.53 0.25 -32.83
CA ILE A 630 -10.02 -1.06 -32.37
C ILE A 630 -11.14 -2.10 -32.24
N LEU A 631 -12.32 -1.69 -31.74
CA LEU A 631 -13.45 -2.59 -31.47
C LEU A 631 -14.14 -3.08 -32.74
N ALA A 632 -14.29 -2.19 -33.73
CA ALA A 632 -15.09 -2.43 -34.94
C ALA A 632 -14.76 -3.73 -35.71
N PRO A 633 -13.50 -4.11 -35.98
CA PRO A 633 -13.19 -5.36 -36.68
C PRO A 633 -13.40 -6.60 -35.78
N LEU A 634 -13.13 -6.48 -34.47
CA LEU A 634 -13.22 -7.60 -33.53
C LEU A 634 -14.67 -8.02 -33.25
N ALA A 635 -15.63 -7.11 -33.40
CA ALA A 635 -17.05 -7.41 -33.31
C ALA A 635 -17.57 -8.34 -34.43
N LYS A 636 -16.80 -8.51 -35.52
CA LYS A 636 -17.22 -9.23 -36.74
C LYS A 636 -16.39 -10.48 -37.04
N VAL A 637 -15.62 -10.98 -36.07
CA VAL A 637 -14.74 -12.14 -36.26
C VAL A 637 -15.55 -13.41 -36.54
N GLN A 638 -15.34 -14.00 -37.72
CA GLN A 638 -15.94 -15.30 -38.09
C GLN A 638 -14.91 -16.43 -38.16
N GLY A 639 -13.61 -16.10 -38.21
CA GLY A 639 -12.53 -17.08 -38.28
C GLY A 639 -11.16 -16.49 -37.94
N ALA A 640 -10.14 -17.33 -37.87
CA ALA A 640 -8.78 -16.95 -37.44
C ALA A 640 -8.11 -15.91 -38.36
N ARG A 641 -8.42 -15.91 -39.66
CA ARG A 641 -7.91 -14.89 -40.59
C ARG A 641 -8.47 -13.51 -40.28
N ASP A 642 -9.78 -13.40 -40.12
CA ASP A 642 -10.45 -12.12 -39.82
C ASP A 642 -9.98 -11.59 -38.46
N LEU A 643 -9.74 -12.49 -37.50
CA LEU A 643 -9.10 -12.15 -36.23
C LEU A 643 -7.70 -11.57 -36.45
N PHE A 644 -6.80 -12.27 -37.16
CA PHE A 644 -5.44 -11.78 -37.41
C PHE A 644 -5.44 -10.41 -38.10
N ASP A 645 -6.22 -10.25 -39.16
CA ASP A 645 -6.27 -9.02 -39.96
C ASP A 645 -6.86 -7.86 -39.13
N GLY A 646 -7.93 -8.11 -38.38
CA GLY A 646 -8.54 -7.13 -37.48
C GLY A 646 -7.60 -6.67 -36.36
N VAL A 647 -6.84 -7.61 -35.78
CA VAL A 647 -5.86 -7.32 -34.73
C VAL A 647 -4.69 -6.51 -35.27
N ARG A 648 -4.15 -6.90 -36.44
CA ARG A 648 -3.09 -6.15 -37.12
C ARG A 648 -3.53 -4.72 -37.42
N ALA A 649 -4.79 -4.53 -37.82
CA ALA A 649 -5.37 -3.20 -37.97
C ALA A 649 -5.42 -2.45 -36.63
N GLY A 650 -5.85 -3.09 -35.54
CA GLY A 650 -5.85 -2.50 -34.20
C GLY A 650 -4.47 -2.02 -33.74
N VAL A 651 -3.40 -2.79 -34.00
CA VAL A 651 -2.01 -2.34 -33.73
C VAL A 651 -1.66 -1.07 -34.52
N ARG A 652 -2.08 -0.98 -35.79
CA ARG A 652 -1.88 0.22 -36.60
C ARG A 652 -2.66 1.41 -36.07
N VAL A 653 -3.88 1.20 -35.56
CA VAL A 653 -4.67 2.25 -34.88
C VAL A 653 -3.92 2.78 -33.67
N LEU A 654 -3.37 1.91 -32.81
CA LEU A 654 -2.56 2.32 -31.65
C LEU A 654 -1.33 3.15 -32.06
N LEU A 655 -0.60 2.71 -33.08
CA LEU A 655 0.56 3.45 -33.59
C LEU A 655 0.17 4.81 -34.17
N LYS A 656 -0.95 4.89 -34.89
CA LYS A 656 -1.49 6.15 -35.43
C LYS A 656 -1.94 7.09 -34.31
N ALA A 657 -2.67 6.60 -33.32
CA ALA A 657 -3.19 7.38 -32.19
C ALA A 657 -2.07 7.91 -31.26
N THR A 658 -0.91 7.25 -31.26
CA THR A 658 0.31 7.69 -30.55
C THR A 658 1.23 8.56 -31.42
N HIS A 659 0.76 8.99 -32.59
CA HIS A 659 1.50 9.77 -33.59
C HIS A 659 2.86 9.15 -33.95
N SER A 660 2.92 7.82 -34.02
CA SER A 660 4.14 7.11 -34.37
C SER A 660 4.51 7.32 -35.85
N PRO A 661 5.81 7.42 -36.20
CA PRO A 661 6.24 7.55 -37.59
C PRO A 661 5.83 6.36 -38.47
N GLU A 662 5.46 6.58 -39.72
CA GLU A 662 4.92 5.53 -40.60
C GLU A 662 5.89 4.38 -40.91
N ASN A 663 7.20 4.65 -40.97
CA ASN A 663 8.23 3.67 -41.35
C ASN A 663 8.99 3.06 -40.17
N VAL A 664 8.53 3.25 -38.94
CA VAL A 664 9.17 2.68 -37.75
C VAL A 664 8.80 1.20 -37.58
N SER A 665 9.73 0.38 -37.10
CA SER A 665 9.46 -0.99 -36.69
C SER A 665 8.32 -1.02 -35.66
N PRO A 666 7.20 -1.73 -35.94
CA PRO A 666 6.09 -1.81 -34.99
C PRO A 666 6.49 -2.42 -33.65
N GLN A 667 7.46 -3.34 -33.64
CA GLN A 667 7.96 -3.95 -32.41
C GLN A 667 8.72 -2.92 -31.56
N ASP A 668 9.73 -2.28 -32.15
CA ASP A 668 10.63 -1.40 -31.41
C ASP A 668 9.88 -0.17 -30.90
N ARG A 669 8.99 0.37 -31.74
CA ARG A 669 8.13 1.49 -31.33
C ARG A 669 7.16 1.12 -30.23
N MET A 670 6.62 -0.09 -30.22
CA MET A 670 5.71 -0.53 -29.15
C MET A 670 6.46 -0.65 -27.82
N ILE A 671 7.66 -1.23 -27.81
CA ILE A 671 8.50 -1.31 -26.60
C ILE A 671 8.88 0.08 -26.08
N ASP A 672 9.29 0.98 -26.97
CA ASP A 672 9.60 2.38 -26.67
C ASP A 672 8.40 3.12 -26.06
N LEU A 673 7.22 3.00 -26.67
CA LEU A 673 5.99 3.57 -26.10
C LEU A 673 5.65 2.97 -24.73
N LEU A 674 5.80 1.65 -24.54
CA LEU A 674 5.50 1.00 -23.26
C LEU A 674 6.47 1.39 -22.15
N ALA A 675 7.75 1.60 -22.47
CA ALA A 675 8.72 2.18 -21.55
C ALA A 675 8.28 3.58 -21.11
N GLY A 676 7.64 4.33 -22.01
CA GLY A 676 7.07 5.65 -21.82
C GLY A 676 7.88 6.71 -22.56
N THR A 677 7.29 7.87 -22.85
CA THR A 677 7.99 8.91 -23.63
C THR A 677 8.96 9.69 -22.74
N GLY A 678 10.26 9.41 -22.86
CA GLY A 678 11.30 10.19 -22.21
C GLY A 678 11.46 11.59 -22.79
N THR A 679 11.81 12.56 -21.94
CA THR A 679 12.40 13.84 -22.36
C THR A 679 13.86 13.64 -22.77
N SER A 680 14.47 14.59 -23.49
CA SER A 680 15.90 14.52 -23.89
C SER A 680 16.86 14.25 -22.72
N ASP A 681 16.48 14.66 -21.51
CA ASP A 681 17.31 14.63 -20.31
C ASP A 681 17.22 13.30 -19.54
N GLY A 682 16.32 12.39 -19.96
CA GLY A 682 16.06 11.09 -19.33
C GLY A 682 16.55 9.87 -20.11
N SER A 683 17.38 10.08 -21.15
CA SER A 683 17.74 9.04 -22.13
C SER A 683 18.34 7.76 -21.52
N GLU A 684 19.17 7.86 -20.47
CA GLU A 684 19.80 6.70 -19.83
C GLU A 684 18.82 5.85 -19.00
N ALA A 685 17.97 6.51 -18.20
CA ALA A 685 16.91 5.84 -17.45
C ALA A 685 15.92 5.17 -18.40
N HIS A 686 15.55 5.87 -19.47
CA HIS A 686 14.68 5.35 -20.52
C HIS A 686 15.30 4.12 -21.19
N GLN A 687 16.58 4.19 -21.57
CA GLN A 687 17.30 3.05 -22.15
C GLN A 687 17.33 1.85 -21.19
N THR A 688 17.57 2.07 -19.90
CA THR A 688 17.55 0.99 -18.89
C THR A 688 16.19 0.28 -18.85
N VAL A 689 15.09 1.05 -18.84
CA VAL A 689 13.73 0.50 -18.85
C VAL A 689 13.45 -0.28 -20.14
N VAL A 690 13.85 0.26 -21.30
CA VAL A 690 13.71 -0.43 -22.60
C VAL A 690 14.48 -1.74 -22.62
N GLU A 691 15.72 -1.76 -22.15
CA GLU A 691 16.56 -2.96 -22.08
C GLU A 691 15.94 -4.03 -21.18
N ASP A 692 15.38 -3.65 -20.03
CA ASP A 692 14.64 -4.55 -19.14
C ASP A 692 13.41 -5.16 -19.84
N MET A 693 12.64 -4.33 -20.56
CA MET A 693 11.47 -4.80 -21.31
C MET A 693 11.85 -5.80 -22.42
N ILE A 694 12.95 -5.53 -23.14
CA ILE A 694 13.48 -6.46 -24.15
C ILE A 694 13.94 -7.77 -23.51
N ARG A 695 14.62 -7.72 -22.36
CA ARG A 695 15.04 -8.92 -21.62
C ARG A 695 13.85 -9.81 -21.23
N VAL A 696 12.75 -9.23 -20.76
CA VAL A 696 11.53 -9.97 -20.44
C VAL A 696 10.90 -10.56 -21.71
N PHE A 697 10.81 -9.78 -22.79
CA PHE A 697 10.29 -10.24 -24.09
C PHE A 697 11.03 -11.48 -24.61
N GLU A 698 12.37 -11.43 -24.57
CA GLU A 698 13.24 -12.53 -25.00
C GLU A 698 13.16 -13.75 -24.07
N SER A 699 13.05 -13.52 -22.75
CA SER A 699 12.88 -14.60 -21.76
C SER A 699 11.58 -15.38 -21.98
N GLN A 700 10.51 -14.68 -22.39
CA GLN A 700 9.24 -15.29 -22.80
C GLN A 700 9.26 -15.91 -24.21
N ARG A 701 10.37 -15.79 -24.95
CA ARG A 701 10.56 -16.36 -26.30
C ARG A 701 9.56 -15.86 -27.35
N LEU A 702 8.98 -14.67 -27.15
CA LEU A 702 7.87 -14.16 -27.98
C LEU A 702 8.33 -13.87 -29.42
N VAL A 703 7.38 -13.87 -30.36
CA VAL A 703 7.65 -13.55 -31.78
C VAL A 703 7.39 -12.07 -32.00
N SER A 704 8.34 -11.32 -32.56
CA SER A 704 8.17 -9.88 -32.73
C SER A 704 7.04 -9.50 -33.69
N LEU A 705 6.37 -8.36 -33.43
CA LEU A 705 5.34 -7.81 -34.30
C LEU A 705 5.85 -7.61 -35.73
N ALA A 706 7.09 -7.13 -35.89
CA ALA A 706 7.74 -6.98 -37.19
C ALA A 706 7.80 -8.32 -37.94
N THR A 707 8.28 -9.39 -37.29
CA THR A 707 8.36 -10.73 -37.91
C THR A 707 6.97 -11.24 -38.31
N LEU A 708 5.96 -11.07 -37.46
CA LEU A 708 4.59 -11.52 -37.74
C LEU A 708 3.96 -10.76 -38.91
N PHE A 709 4.19 -9.45 -39.01
CA PHE A 709 3.62 -8.62 -40.08
C PHE A 709 4.31 -8.84 -41.42
N GLU A 710 5.65 -8.91 -41.44
CA GLU A 710 6.40 -9.26 -42.66
C GLU A 710 6.02 -10.64 -43.17
N LEU A 711 5.84 -11.61 -42.27
CA LEU A 711 5.42 -12.96 -42.64
C LEU A 711 3.99 -12.98 -43.18
N ALA A 712 3.08 -12.18 -42.63
CA ALA A 712 1.72 -12.04 -43.14
C ALA A 712 1.70 -11.41 -44.55
N ASP A 713 2.50 -10.39 -44.81
CA ASP A 713 2.64 -9.78 -46.14
C ASP A 713 3.24 -10.75 -47.15
N ASN A 714 4.21 -11.57 -46.72
CA ASN A 714 4.76 -12.63 -47.57
C ASN A 714 3.73 -13.75 -47.84
N LEU A 715 2.94 -14.17 -46.85
CA LEU A 715 1.87 -15.17 -47.04
C LEU A 715 0.79 -14.67 -48.00
N GLU A 716 0.42 -13.38 -47.92
CA GLU A 716 -0.49 -12.76 -48.89
C GLU A 716 0.08 -12.75 -50.30
N SER A 717 1.37 -12.50 -50.44
CA SER A 717 2.07 -12.52 -51.73
C SER A 717 2.22 -13.94 -52.28
N VAL A 718 2.44 -14.94 -51.42
CA VAL A 718 2.40 -16.37 -51.79
C VAL A 718 1.03 -16.77 -52.31
N ALA A 719 -0.06 -16.28 -51.70
CA ALA A 719 -1.41 -16.52 -52.21
C ALA A 719 -1.67 -15.87 -53.58
N ARG A 720 -0.80 -14.94 -54.03
CA ARG A 720 -0.79 -14.34 -55.38
C ARG A 720 0.21 -15.01 -56.34
N GLY A 721 0.91 -16.07 -55.91
CA GLY A 721 1.84 -16.85 -56.73
C GLY A 721 3.32 -16.59 -56.49
N GLU A 722 3.68 -15.76 -55.51
CA GLU A 722 5.09 -15.53 -55.13
C GLU A 722 5.66 -16.66 -54.25
N LYS A 723 6.98 -16.67 -54.06
CA LYS A 723 7.66 -17.68 -53.23
C LYS A 723 7.65 -17.28 -51.76
N LEU A 724 7.56 -18.31 -50.89
CA LEU A 724 7.76 -18.15 -49.45
C LEU A 724 9.18 -17.65 -49.15
N ASN A 725 9.29 -16.60 -48.34
CA ASN A 725 10.57 -16.15 -47.79
C ASN A 725 11.04 -17.15 -46.73
N THR A 726 12.00 -17.99 -47.10
CA THR A 726 12.50 -19.08 -46.25
C THR A 726 13.22 -18.59 -44.99
N ALA A 727 13.78 -17.37 -45.00
CA ALA A 727 14.42 -16.75 -43.85
C ALA A 727 13.38 -16.31 -42.80
N LEU A 728 12.28 -15.67 -43.22
CA LEU A 728 11.19 -15.29 -42.31
C LEU A 728 10.51 -16.51 -41.68
N ALA A 729 10.21 -17.54 -42.50
CA ALA A 729 9.68 -18.81 -42.00
C ALA A 729 10.68 -19.51 -41.05
N GLY A 730 11.98 -19.39 -41.31
CA GLY A 730 13.05 -19.89 -40.45
C GLY A 730 13.11 -19.19 -39.08
N LYS A 731 12.94 -17.87 -39.03
CA LYS A 731 12.87 -17.10 -37.78
C LYS A 731 11.71 -17.58 -36.89
N LEU A 732 10.51 -17.76 -37.46
CA LEU A 732 9.37 -18.30 -36.71
C LEU A 732 9.63 -19.72 -36.22
N ALA A 733 10.15 -20.60 -37.09
CA ALA A 733 10.46 -21.98 -36.72
C ALA A 733 11.51 -22.08 -35.60
N ALA A 734 12.53 -21.21 -35.62
CA ALA A 734 13.53 -21.12 -34.56
C ALA A 734 12.87 -20.74 -33.21
N ARG A 735 12.02 -19.72 -33.19
CA ARG A 735 11.27 -19.34 -31.97
C ARG A 735 10.35 -20.46 -31.48
N ILE A 736 9.68 -21.17 -32.38
CA ILE A 736 8.86 -22.34 -32.02
C ILE A 736 9.71 -23.43 -31.36
N SER A 737 10.93 -23.66 -31.86
CA SER A 737 11.84 -24.68 -31.30
C SER A 737 12.37 -24.35 -29.90
N GLU A 738 12.40 -23.07 -29.53
CA GLU A 738 12.81 -22.59 -28.20
C GLU A 738 11.71 -22.81 -27.12
N ILE A 739 10.48 -23.19 -27.51
CA ILE A 739 9.38 -23.47 -26.58
C ILE A 739 9.62 -24.80 -25.87
N GLN A 740 10.29 -24.74 -24.72
CA GLN A 740 10.53 -25.89 -23.83
C GLN A 740 9.32 -26.13 -22.92
N LEU A 741 8.81 -27.36 -22.91
CA LEU A 741 7.78 -27.77 -21.95
C LEU A 741 8.44 -28.27 -20.64
N PRO A 742 7.83 -28.01 -19.47
CA PRO A 742 8.25 -28.65 -18.22
C PRO A 742 8.26 -30.17 -18.39
N ARG A 743 9.25 -30.86 -17.81
CA ARG A 743 9.26 -32.34 -17.79
C ARG A 743 7.98 -32.81 -17.07
N SER A 744 7.13 -33.56 -17.77
CA SER A 744 5.88 -34.06 -17.22
C SER A 744 6.17 -35.12 -16.15
N ALA A 745 6.08 -34.75 -14.87
CA ALA A 745 6.17 -35.69 -13.76
C ALA A 745 4.88 -36.51 -13.55
N LEU A 746 3.78 -36.11 -14.19
CA LEU A 746 2.43 -36.67 -13.99
C LEU A 746 1.95 -37.41 -15.24
N THR A 747 1.30 -38.55 -15.03
CA THR A 747 0.54 -39.29 -16.05
C THR A 747 -0.66 -38.47 -16.54
N THR A 748 -1.21 -38.80 -17.72
CA THR A 748 -2.42 -38.14 -18.25
C THR A 748 -3.61 -38.22 -17.28
N LEU A 749 -3.72 -39.31 -16.51
CA LEU A 749 -4.78 -39.48 -15.51
C LEU A 749 -4.60 -38.54 -14.32
N GLU A 750 -3.37 -38.41 -13.81
CA GLU A 750 -3.02 -37.47 -12.73
C GLU A 750 -3.14 -36.02 -13.18
N LYS A 751 -2.77 -35.72 -14.44
CA LYS A 751 -3.01 -34.40 -15.04
C LYS A 751 -4.49 -34.05 -15.09
N ASN A 752 -5.34 -35.00 -15.50
CA ASN A 752 -6.78 -34.79 -15.58
C ASN A 752 -7.46 -34.69 -14.18
N SER A 753 -6.87 -35.28 -13.14
CA SER A 753 -7.37 -35.17 -11.77
C SER A 753 -6.84 -33.94 -11.01
N LEU A 754 -5.63 -33.46 -11.34
CA LEU A 754 -4.95 -32.35 -10.64
C LEU A 754 -5.09 -31.00 -11.35
N SER A 755 -5.29 -30.95 -12.66
CA SER A 755 -5.37 -29.72 -13.46
C SER A 755 -6.68 -29.63 -14.24
N PHE A 756 -7.67 -28.98 -13.64
CA PHE A 756 -8.84 -28.50 -14.38
C PHE A 756 -8.42 -27.29 -15.25
N GLY A 757 -8.39 -27.46 -16.58
CA GLY A 757 -8.07 -26.38 -17.54
C GLY A 757 -7.39 -26.87 -18.82
N TYR A 758 -8.11 -27.69 -19.60
CA TYR A 758 -7.69 -28.39 -20.83
C TYR A 758 -7.14 -27.49 -21.97
N TRP A 759 -7.25 -26.16 -21.87
CA TRP A 759 -7.06 -25.25 -23.02
C TRP A 759 -5.65 -24.70 -23.18
N THR A 760 -4.91 -24.43 -22.10
CA THR A 760 -3.56 -23.84 -22.20
C THR A 760 -2.56 -24.79 -22.86
N GLU A 761 -2.65 -26.09 -22.57
CA GLU A 761 -1.80 -27.10 -23.22
C GLU A 761 -2.12 -27.22 -24.72
N ARG A 762 -3.40 -27.14 -25.10
CA ARG A 762 -3.84 -27.18 -26.52
C ARG A 762 -3.33 -25.99 -27.33
N HIS A 763 -3.38 -24.78 -26.77
CA HIS A 763 -2.83 -23.56 -27.39
C HIS A 763 -1.34 -23.71 -27.70
N ILE A 764 -0.55 -24.09 -26.68
CA ILE A 764 0.90 -24.25 -26.80
C ILE A 764 1.23 -25.39 -27.78
N GLU A 765 0.50 -26.51 -27.74
CA GLU A 765 0.70 -27.62 -28.66
C GLU A 765 0.36 -27.25 -30.11
N ALA A 766 -0.70 -26.48 -30.34
CA ALA A 766 -1.08 -26.00 -31.67
C ALA A 766 0.02 -25.11 -32.28
N GLN A 767 0.58 -24.19 -31.50
CA GLN A 767 1.71 -23.37 -31.93
C GLN A 767 2.95 -24.20 -32.24
N ARG A 768 3.30 -25.17 -31.38
CA ARG A 768 4.47 -26.04 -31.59
C ARG A 768 4.37 -26.92 -32.83
N LYS A 769 3.15 -27.29 -33.23
CA LYS A 769 2.89 -28.10 -34.43
C LYS A 769 2.85 -27.30 -35.73
N LEU A 770 2.89 -25.96 -35.68
CA LEU A 770 2.83 -25.14 -36.89
C LEU A 770 4.09 -25.32 -37.74
N ASN A 771 3.90 -25.79 -38.98
CA ASN A 771 4.94 -25.82 -40.00
C ASN A 771 4.42 -25.15 -41.27
N LEU A 772 4.81 -23.89 -41.48
CA LEU A 772 4.32 -23.09 -42.60
C LEU A 772 4.70 -23.65 -43.97
N ARG A 773 5.88 -24.27 -44.11
CA ARG A 773 6.30 -24.87 -45.39
C ARG A 773 5.37 -26.01 -45.78
N ALA A 774 5.13 -26.92 -44.83
CA ALA A 774 4.21 -28.04 -45.04
C ALA A 774 2.77 -27.57 -45.25
N ALA A 775 2.34 -26.53 -44.54
CA ALA A 775 0.99 -25.98 -44.68
C ALA A 775 0.77 -25.33 -46.06
N ILE A 776 1.76 -24.58 -46.57
CA ILE A 776 1.72 -23.98 -47.92
C ILE A 776 1.72 -25.06 -49.00
N GLU A 777 2.59 -26.06 -48.89
CA GLU A 777 2.66 -27.16 -49.85
C GLU A 777 1.33 -27.93 -49.92
N LYS A 778 0.69 -28.17 -48.77
CA LYS A 778 -0.61 -28.83 -48.68
C LYS A 778 -1.76 -27.97 -49.25
N ALA A 779 -1.60 -26.65 -49.28
CA ALA A 779 -2.58 -25.69 -49.79
C ALA A 779 -2.27 -25.17 -51.21
N ALA A 780 -1.18 -25.62 -51.84
CA ALA A 780 -0.64 -25.02 -53.07
C ALA A 780 -1.63 -24.96 -54.25
N ASN A 781 -2.59 -25.89 -54.32
CA ASN A 781 -3.60 -25.96 -55.38
C ASN A 781 -4.93 -25.26 -55.02
N GLU A 782 -5.03 -24.62 -53.86
CA GLU A 782 -6.26 -24.01 -53.35
C GLU A 782 -6.01 -22.55 -52.88
N PRO A 783 -6.20 -21.55 -53.76
CA PRO A 783 -5.92 -20.15 -53.46
C PRO A 783 -6.71 -19.60 -52.25
N SER A 784 -7.91 -20.12 -51.98
CA SER A 784 -8.69 -19.78 -50.79
C SER A 784 -8.00 -20.26 -49.50
N LYS A 785 -7.50 -21.49 -49.46
CA LYS A 785 -6.76 -22.04 -48.32
C LYS A 785 -5.44 -21.32 -48.09
N LEU A 786 -4.74 -20.89 -49.15
CA LEU A 786 -3.53 -20.08 -49.02
C LEU A 786 -3.80 -18.73 -48.35
N LYS A 787 -4.95 -18.09 -48.63
CA LYS A 787 -5.38 -16.86 -47.94
C LYS A 787 -5.72 -17.10 -46.47
N GLU A 788 -6.23 -18.28 -46.12
CA GLU A 788 -6.55 -18.65 -44.74
C GLU A 788 -5.31 -18.91 -43.88
N LEU A 789 -4.16 -19.26 -44.48
CA LEU A 789 -2.92 -19.53 -43.74
C LEU A 789 -2.43 -18.35 -42.89
N ARG A 790 -2.74 -17.10 -43.24
CA ARG A 790 -2.43 -15.96 -42.36
C ARG A 790 -3.09 -16.09 -40.98
N GLY A 791 -4.27 -16.71 -40.93
CA GLY A 791 -4.97 -16.99 -39.68
C GLY A 791 -4.19 -17.89 -38.72
N SER A 792 -3.25 -18.70 -39.21
CA SER A 792 -2.40 -19.52 -38.33
C SER A 792 -1.40 -18.69 -37.50
N LEU A 793 -1.22 -17.40 -37.82
CA LEU A 793 -0.40 -16.47 -37.06
C LEU A 793 -1.18 -15.79 -35.91
N ALA A 794 -2.52 -15.91 -35.87
CA ALA A 794 -3.36 -15.28 -34.84
C ALA A 794 -2.95 -15.67 -33.40
N PRO A 795 -2.69 -16.95 -33.07
CA PRO A 795 -2.27 -17.34 -31.72
C PRO A 795 -0.93 -16.72 -31.30
N PHE A 796 0.00 -16.54 -32.24
CA PHE A 796 1.30 -15.91 -31.96
C PHE A 796 1.15 -14.40 -31.77
N LEU A 797 0.31 -13.75 -32.57
CA LEU A 797 0.01 -12.33 -32.42
C LEU A 797 -0.71 -12.05 -31.09
N ARG A 798 -1.64 -12.92 -30.69
CA ARG A 798 -2.27 -12.90 -29.35
C ARG A 798 -1.21 -12.93 -28.25
N ASP A 799 -0.31 -13.91 -28.27
CA ASP A 799 0.71 -14.05 -27.24
C ASP A 799 1.68 -12.85 -27.19
N THR A 800 2.06 -12.30 -28.34
CA THR A 800 2.91 -11.13 -28.41
C THR A 800 2.23 -9.90 -27.80
N LEU A 801 0.95 -9.64 -28.12
CA LEU A 801 0.22 -8.49 -27.56
C LEU A 801 -0.10 -8.66 -26.06
N VAL A 802 -0.44 -9.88 -25.63
CA VAL A 802 -0.58 -10.19 -24.19
C VAL A 802 0.76 -10.01 -23.48
N GLY A 803 1.85 -10.49 -24.08
CA GLY A 803 3.20 -10.33 -23.57
C GLY A 803 3.62 -8.88 -23.40
N LEU A 804 3.26 -8.01 -24.33
CA LEU A 804 3.52 -6.57 -24.23
C LEU A 804 2.81 -5.92 -23.02
N ASN A 805 1.59 -6.35 -22.69
CA ASN A 805 0.92 -5.93 -21.45
C ASN A 805 1.66 -6.43 -20.20
N TYR A 806 2.09 -7.69 -20.21
CA TYR A 806 2.87 -8.28 -19.11
C TYR A 806 4.20 -7.56 -18.88
N ILE A 807 4.89 -7.23 -19.98
CA ILE A 807 6.19 -6.54 -19.95
C ILE A 807 6.06 -5.15 -19.33
N HIS A 808 5.02 -4.40 -19.69
CA HIS A 808 4.79 -3.08 -19.12
C HIS A 808 4.48 -3.14 -17.61
N TYR A 809 3.81 -4.19 -17.13
CA TYR A 809 3.52 -4.42 -15.72
C TYR A 809 4.48 -5.39 -15.03
N ALA A 810 5.65 -5.62 -15.62
CA ALA A 810 6.64 -6.50 -15.03
C ALA A 810 7.00 -5.97 -13.62
N PRO A 811 6.86 -6.79 -12.56
CA PRO A 811 7.17 -6.35 -11.22
C PRO A 811 8.69 -6.18 -11.05
N PRO A 812 9.16 -5.41 -10.05
CA PRO A 812 10.60 -5.26 -9.81
C PRO A 812 11.28 -6.62 -9.70
N GLY A 813 12.35 -6.84 -10.45
CA GLY A 813 13.05 -8.13 -10.54
C GLY A 813 12.46 -9.13 -11.55
N ALA A 814 11.14 -9.11 -11.76
CA ALA A 814 10.39 -9.90 -12.75
C ALA A 814 10.78 -11.39 -12.84
N GLN A 815 11.14 -12.02 -11.73
CA GLN A 815 11.67 -13.37 -11.68
C GLN A 815 10.69 -14.39 -12.24
N VAL A 816 9.39 -14.23 -12.03
CA VAL A 816 8.38 -15.12 -12.63
C VAL A 816 8.43 -15.09 -14.17
N LEU A 817 8.71 -13.92 -14.77
CA LEU A 817 8.79 -13.75 -16.22
C LEU A 817 10.16 -14.12 -16.80
N HIS A 818 11.22 -14.10 -16.00
CA HIS A 818 12.54 -14.56 -16.44
C HIS A 818 12.71 -16.08 -16.34
N THR A 819 12.12 -16.71 -15.32
CA THR A 819 12.34 -18.13 -15.02
C THR A 819 11.35 -19.06 -15.70
N ASN A 820 10.13 -18.59 -16.01
CA ASN A 820 9.10 -19.38 -16.69
C ASN A 820 8.82 -18.84 -18.11
N PRO A 821 9.42 -19.41 -19.18
CA PRO A 821 9.28 -18.91 -20.55
C PRO A 821 7.88 -19.16 -21.16
N LEU A 822 6.99 -19.87 -20.45
CA LEU A 822 5.63 -20.17 -20.90
C LEU A 822 4.58 -19.29 -20.21
N PHE A 823 4.95 -18.47 -19.22
CA PHE A 823 4.01 -17.81 -18.32
C PHE A 823 3.01 -16.88 -19.04
N VAL A 824 3.46 -16.14 -20.06
CA VAL A 824 2.57 -15.32 -20.90
C VAL A 824 1.63 -16.19 -21.73
N ARG A 825 2.17 -17.19 -22.42
CA ARG A 825 1.40 -18.04 -23.35
C ARG A 825 0.38 -18.91 -22.62
N SER A 826 0.68 -19.29 -21.38
CA SER A 826 -0.18 -20.12 -20.52
C SER A 826 -1.32 -19.35 -19.86
N HIS A 827 -1.48 -18.04 -20.14
CA HIS A 827 -2.66 -17.29 -19.70
C HIS A 827 -3.93 -17.95 -20.24
N ASP A 828 -4.88 -18.28 -19.39
CA ASP A 828 -6.15 -18.92 -19.75
C ASP A 828 -7.32 -17.92 -19.73
N PHE A 829 -7.74 -17.45 -20.91
CA PHE A 829 -8.88 -16.53 -21.05
C PHE A 829 -10.25 -17.21 -20.96
N ILE A 830 -10.33 -18.54 -20.87
CA ILE A 830 -11.63 -19.23 -20.77
C ILE A 830 -11.88 -19.65 -19.31
N GLY A 831 -10.85 -20.20 -18.67
CA GLY A 831 -10.91 -20.69 -17.29
C GLY A 831 -11.52 -22.09 -17.16
N ILE A 832 -11.90 -22.43 -15.93
CA ILE A 832 -12.37 -23.78 -15.56
C ILE A 832 -13.75 -24.05 -16.18
N GLN A 833 -13.93 -25.27 -16.72
CA GLN A 833 -15.20 -25.70 -17.29
C GLN A 833 -16.36 -25.53 -16.29
N GLY A 834 -17.40 -24.80 -16.70
CA GLY A 834 -18.55 -24.46 -15.84
C GLY A 834 -18.47 -23.10 -15.15
N ALA A 835 -17.32 -22.41 -15.21
CA ALA A 835 -17.17 -21.03 -14.75
C ALA A 835 -16.84 -20.10 -15.92
N GLN A 836 -17.54 -18.95 -16.01
CA GLN A 836 -17.27 -17.91 -17.00
C GLN A 836 -16.22 -16.94 -16.44
N GLN A 837 -14.95 -17.11 -16.81
CA GLN A 837 -13.84 -16.28 -16.30
C GLN A 837 -13.33 -15.23 -17.30
N THR A 838 -13.73 -15.30 -18.57
CA THR A 838 -13.15 -14.51 -19.68
C THR A 838 -13.07 -13.01 -19.44
N TRP A 839 -14.04 -12.44 -18.72
CA TRP A 839 -14.13 -11.00 -18.44
C TRP A 839 -14.00 -10.67 -16.94
N LYS A 840 -13.59 -11.64 -16.13
CA LYS A 840 -13.37 -11.52 -14.68
C LYS A 840 -11.93 -11.07 -14.38
N HIS A 841 -11.67 -10.68 -13.14
CA HIS A 841 -10.32 -10.30 -12.70
C HIS A 841 -9.30 -11.39 -13.04
N THR A 842 -8.08 -11.00 -13.38
CA THR A 842 -6.95 -11.92 -13.52
C THR A 842 -6.65 -12.53 -12.15
N GLU A 843 -6.59 -13.85 -12.09
CA GLU A 843 -6.27 -14.59 -10.86
C GLU A 843 -5.10 -15.54 -11.10
N LEU A 844 -4.25 -15.69 -10.09
CA LEU A 844 -3.17 -16.68 -10.09
C LEU A 844 -3.72 -18.06 -9.71
N PHE A 845 -3.54 -19.04 -10.59
CA PHE A 845 -4.07 -20.39 -10.41
C PHE A 845 -2.96 -21.44 -10.38
N GLY A 846 -3.15 -22.48 -9.56
CA GLY A 846 -2.27 -23.65 -9.53
C GLY A 846 -0.91 -23.42 -8.84
N THR A 847 -0.83 -22.48 -7.90
CA THR A 847 0.37 -22.18 -7.09
C THR A 847 0.76 -23.35 -6.19
N GLY A 848 2.05 -23.48 -5.88
CA GLY A 848 2.57 -24.52 -4.97
C GLY A 848 2.73 -25.92 -5.59
N TRP A 849 2.36 -26.12 -6.86
CA TRP A 849 2.50 -27.42 -7.53
C TRP A 849 3.70 -27.44 -8.50
N PRO A 850 4.67 -28.37 -8.32
CA PRO A 850 5.81 -28.52 -9.23
C PRO A 850 5.40 -28.76 -10.70
N ALA A 851 4.24 -29.38 -10.91
CA ALA A 851 3.71 -29.70 -12.24
C ALA A 851 3.30 -28.48 -13.08
N ASN A 852 3.06 -27.32 -12.44
CA ASN A 852 2.60 -26.10 -13.12
C ASN A 852 3.69 -25.04 -13.26
N ALA A 853 4.96 -25.37 -13.01
CA ALA A 853 6.09 -24.44 -13.13
C ALA A 853 5.87 -23.09 -12.39
N GLY A 854 5.22 -23.12 -11.22
CA GLY A 854 4.93 -21.94 -10.40
C GLY A 854 3.51 -21.38 -10.53
N GLY A 855 2.68 -21.89 -11.44
CA GLY A 855 1.28 -21.48 -11.65
C GLY A 855 1.05 -20.81 -13.01
N ARG A 856 -0.20 -20.42 -13.28
CA ARG A 856 -0.61 -19.66 -14.47
C ARG A 856 -1.65 -18.60 -14.13
N LEU A 857 -1.83 -17.61 -15.00
CA LEU A 857 -2.90 -16.63 -14.86
C LEU A 857 -4.16 -17.10 -15.60
N VAL A 858 -5.33 -16.85 -15.00
CA VAL A 858 -6.66 -17.19 -15.54
C VAL A 858 -7.54 -15.95 -15.48
N GLY A 859 -8.43 -15.80 -16.46
CA GLY A 859 -9.43 -14.73 -16.51
C GLY A 859 -9.10 -13.67 -17.57
N SER A 860 -9.53 -12.44 -17.35
CA SER A 860 -9.20 -11.33 -18.24
C SER A 860 -7.81 -10.76 -17.94
N LEU A 861 -7.36 -9.73 -18.68
CA LEU A 861 -6.20 -8.90 -18.33
C LEU A 861 -6.52 -7.80 -17.31
N ALA A 862 -7.79 -7.64 -16.93
CA ALA A 862 -8.16 -6.70 -15.88
C ALA A 862 -7.59 -7.19 -14.53
N SER A 863 -6.83 -6.34 -13.85
CA SER A 863 -6.05 -6.70 -12.66
C SER A 863 -4.78 -7.53 -12.89
N LEU A 864 -4.31 -7.64 -14.14
CA LEU A 864 -3.00 -8.22 -14.47
C LEU A 864 -1.85 -7.68 -13.59
N PRO A 865 -1.72 -6.37 -13.33
CA PRO A 865 -0.60 -5.86 -12.52
C PRO A 865 -0.59 -6.44 -11.09
N TYR A 866 -1.77 -6.62 -10.48
CA TYR A 866 -1.88 -7.21 -9.15
C TYR A 866 -1.54 -8.70 -9.17
N ALA A 867 -2.05 -9.45 -10.17
CA ALA A 867 -1.79 -10.88 -10.29
C ALA A 867 -0.30 -11.18 -10.55
N LEU A 868 0.39 -10.32 -11.31
CA LEU A 868 1.84 -10.41 -11.49
C LEU A 868 2.59 -10.15 -10.18
N ALA A 869 2.18 -9.13 -9.43
CA ALA A 869 2.77 -8.84 -8.12
C ALA A 869 2.54 -9.96 -7.09
N GLU A 870 1.36 -10.58 -7.11
CA GLU A 870 1.02 -11.75 -6.30
C GLU A 870 1.85 -12.99 -6.66
N ALA A 871 2.20 -13.16 -7.94
CA ALA A 871 3.11 -14.21 -8.36
C ALA A 871 4.56 -13.92 -7.95
N GLU A 872 5.02 -12.67 -8.12
CA GLU A 872 6.40 -12.25 -7.87
C GLU A 872 6.78 -12.27 -6.40
N GLN A 873 5.83 -12.00 -5.48
CA GLN A 873 6.13 -11.90 -4.05
C GLN A 873 6.87 -13.13 -3.47
N ASN A 874 6.70 -14.32 -4.08
CA ASN A 874 7.34 -15.56 -3.64
C ASN A 874 8.82 -15.64 -4.02
N PHE A 875 9.29 -14.74 -4.89
CA PHE A 875 10.70 -14.61 -5.29
C PHE A 875 11.45 -13.55 -4.51
N LEU A 876 10.73 -12.69 -3.77
CA LEU A 876 11.33 -11.68 -2.91
C LEU A 876 11.78 -12.32 -1.59
N ILE A 877 13.09 -12.34 -1.36
CA ILE A 877 13.70 -12.98 -0.18
C ILE A 877 13.85 -11.92 0.93
N PRO A 878 13.15 -12.05 2.07
CA PRO A 878 13.33 -11.13 3.17
C PRO A 878 14.75 -11.22 3.76
N SER A 879 15.32 -10.08 4.12
CA SER A 879 16.64 -9.96 4.77
C SER A 879 16.70 -10.52 6.20
N ARG A 880 15.53 -10.79 6.78
CA ARG A 880 15.30 -11.39 8.11
C ARG A 880 14.18 -12.46 7.98
N GLU A 881 13.64 -12.97 9.09
CA GLU A 881 12.51 -13.92 9.03
C GLU A 881 11.29 -13.29 8.32
N GLN A 882 10.56 -14.08 7.53
CA GLN A 882 9.46 -13.58 6.71
C GLN A 882 8.29 -13.08 7.58
N ALA A 883 7.77 -11.90 7.27
CA ALA A 883 6.60 -11.35 7.94
C ALA A 883 5.34 -12.18 7.61
N LEU A 884 4.48 -12.45 8.61
CA LEU A 884 3.24 -13.23 8.45
C LEU A 884 2.21 -12.60 7.51
N ILE A 885 2.43 -11.35 7.10
CA ILE A 885 1.50 -10.53 6.32
C ILE A 885 1.91 -10.33 4.86
N TRP A 886 2.95 -11.05 4.44
CA TRP A 886 3.59 -10.91 3.14
C TRP A 886 2.60 -10.99 1.99
N GLY A 887 1.74 -12.02 2.02
CA GLY A 887 0.68 -12.33 1.04
C GLY A 887 -0.25 -11.16 0.74
N ASP A 888 -0.58 -10.39 1.77
CA ASP A 888 -1.53 -9.30 1.69
C ASP A 888 -0.82 -7.99 1.31
N LEU A 889 0.33 -7.67 1.91
CA LEU A 889 1.01 -6.37 1.79
C LEU A 889 1.75 -6.18 0.46
N VAL A 890 2.57 -7.16 0.10
CA VAL A 890 3.60 -7.00 -0.94
C VAL A 890 3.00 -6.70 -2.32
N PRO A 891 1.91 -7.38 -2.76
CA PRO A 891 1.35 -7.11 -4.08
C PRO A 891 0.91 -5.65 -4.26
N GLN A 892 0.33 -5.02 -3.23
CA GLN A 892 -0.11 -3.63 -3.30
C GLN A 892 1.07 -2.64 -3.31
N MET A 893 2.16 -2.94 -2.59
CA MET A 893 3.38 -2.12 -2.64
C MET A 893 4.01 -2.15 -4.03
N ILE A 894 4.15 -3.34 -4.62
CA ILE A 894 4.67 -3.51 -5.98
C ILE A 894 3.76 -2.78 -6.98
N LEU A 895 2.45 -2.92 -6.86
CA LEU A 895 1.48 -2.23 -7.71
C LEU A 895 1.70 -0.71 -7.72
N THR A 896 1.94 -0.14 -6.53
CA THR A 896 2.16 1.30 -6.32
C THR A 896 3.49 1.78 -6.93
N ALA A 897 4.46 0.89 -7.14
CA ALA A 897 5.74 1.20 -7.78
C ALA A 897 5.76 0.96 -9.30
N VAL A 898 4.79 0.22 -9.85
CA VAL A 898 4.76 -0.21 -11.25
C VAL A 898 3.75 0.56 -12.09
N ILE A 899 2.57 0.86 -11.54
CA ILE A 899 1.49 1.53 -12.30
C ILE A 899 1.79 3.00 -12.56
N PRO A 900 2.16 3.82 -11.55
CA PRO A 900 2.59 5.19 -11.82
C PRO A 900 3.85 5.18 -12.68
N ARG A 901 3.93 6.13 -13.62
CA ARG A 901 5.14 6.42 -14.41
C ARG A 901 5.48 7.89 -14.22
N TRP A 902 6.76 8.19 -14.06
CA TRP A 902 7.22 9.52 -13.64
C TRP A 902 7.84 10.34 -14.76
N TRP A 903 7.62 9.95 -16.03
CA TRP A 903 8.16 10.65 -17.20
C TRP A 903 7.68 12.10 -17.34
N SER A 904 6.45 12.39 -16.88
CA SER A 904 5.87 13.74 -16.90
C SER A 904 6.13 14.54 -15.62
N VAL A 905 6.87 13.99 -14.65
CA VAL A 905 7.19 14.69 -13.41
C VAL A 905 8.19 15.80 -13.68
N THR A 906 7.87 17.00 -13.21
CA THR A 906 8.75 18.16 -13.28
C THR A 906 9.62 18.29 -12.03
N PRO A 907 10.80 18.93 -12.10
CA PRO A 907 11.60 19.24 -10.92
C PRO A 907 10.82 20.05 -9.87
N VAL A 908 9.99 20.99 -10.32
CA VAL A 908 9.11 21.79 -9.45
C VAL A 908 8.16 20.92 -8.62
N GLN A 909 7.57 19.88 -9.21
CA GLN A 909 6.68 18.97 -8.48
C GLN A 909 7.44 18.12 -7.45
N LEU A 910 8.65 17.67 -7.80
CA LEU A 910 9.49 16.90 -6.87
C LEU A 910 9.90 17.76 -5.67
N HIS A 911 10.33 18.99 -5.95
CA HIS A 911 10.71 19.97 -4.94
C HIS A 911 9.52 20.42 -4.08
N TRP A 912 8.32 20.54 -4.67
CA TRP A 912 7.08 20.80 -3.92
C TRP A 912 6.88 19.76 -2.82
N VAL A 913 6.98 18.47 -3.15
CA VAL A 913 6.83 17.40 -2.15
C VAL A 913 7.97 17.42 -1.14
N GLY A 914 9.22 17.61 -1.58
CA GLY A 914 10.38 17.75 -0.71
C GLY A 914 10.21 18.85 0.35
N MET A 915 9.82 20.05 -0.07
CA MET A 915 9.56 21.18 0.83
C MET A 915 8.41 20.92 1.81
N HIS A 916 7.33 20.26 1.40
CA HIS A 916 6.23 19.91 2.31
C HIS A 916 6.71 18.96 3.40
N MET A 917 7.54 17.97 3.05
CA MET A 917 8.09 17.04 4.03
C MET A 917 9.09 17.72 4.98
N ALA A 918 9.93 18.65 4.47
CA ALA A 918 10.83 19.47 5.29
C ALA A 918 10.05 20.43 6.23
N TYR A 919 8.94 20.98 5.75
CA TYR A 919 8.06 21.81 6.56
C TYR A 919 7.30 20.99 7.62
N ALA A 920 6.88 19.77 7.31
CA ALA A 920 6.28 18.87 8.29
C ALA A 920 7.26 18.52 9.42
N ASP A 921 8.54 18.27 9.12
CA ASP A 921 9.57 18.11 10.15
C ASP A 921 9.68 19.37 11.02
N THR A 922 9.70 20.54 10.40
CA THR A 922 9.69 21.84 11.11
C THR A 922 8.50 21.95 12.05
N LEU A 923 7.29 21.61 11.59
CA LEU A 923 6.06 21.64 12.38
C LEU A 923 6.12 20.71 13.59
N LEU A 924 6.71 19.51 13.46
CA LEU A 924 6.88 18.58 14.57
C LEU A 924 7.81 19.15 15.64
N ALA A 925 8.96 19.69 15.23
CA ALA A 925 9.91 20.33 16.15
C ALA A 925 9.32 21.58 16.82
N GLU A 926 8.61 22.43 16.07
CA GLU A 926 7.90 23.58 16.65
C GLU A 926 6.79 23.17 17.61
N SER A 927 6.08 22.07 17.34
CA SER A 927 5.05 21.54 18.25
C SER A 927 5.63 21.04 19.58
N ALA A 928 6.90 20.63 19.59
CA ALA A 928 7.63 20.34 20.82
C ALA A 928 8.02 21.61 21.61
N LEU A 929 8.20 22.74 20.91
CA LEU A 929 8.59 24.03 21.50
C LEU A 929 7.42 24.96 21.84
N SER A 930 6.26 24.78 21.21
CA SER A 930 5.09 25.66 21.33
C SER A 930 3.79 24.85 21.49
N ALA A 931 3.09 25.09 22.60
CA ALA A 931 1.80 24.46 22.87
C ALA A 931 0.72 24.85 21.87
N GLU A 932 0.75 26.09 21.37
CA GLU A 932 -0.20 26.56 20.37
C GLU A 932 0.04 25.86 19.02
N ARG A 933 1.31 25.74 18.60
CA ARG A 933 1.64 24.99 17.39
C ARG A 933 1.24 23.52 17.51
N ARG A 934 1.49 22.90 18.67
CA ARG A 934 1.07 21.53 18.94
C ARG A 934 -0.44 21.36 18.81
N LYS A 935 -1.23 22.28 19.36
CA LYS A 935 -2.69 22.25 19.23
C LYS A 935 -3.14 22.31 17.76
N GLN A 936 -2.50 23.16 16.95
CA GLN A 936 -2.78 23.26 15.52
C GLN A 936 -2.43 21.95 14.79
N MET A 937 -1.25 21.39 15.05
CA MET A 937 -0.80 20.14 14.44
C MET A 937 -1.74 18.97 14.79
N ILE A 938 -2.08 18.80 16.07
CA ILE A 938 -2.99 17.73 16.51
C ILE A 938 -4.38 17.91 15.90
N ALA A 939 -4.89 19.14 15.78
CA ALA A 939 -6.19 19.40 15.17
C ALA A 939 -6.24 19.06 13.67
N VAL A 940 -5.15 19.26 12.94
CA VAL A 940 -5.06 18.86 11.53
C VAL A 940 -4.97 17.34 11.40
N LEU A 941 -4.10 16.72 12.19
CA LEU A 941 -3.92 15.26 12.19
C LEU A 941 -5.16 14.50 12.66
N ASP A 942 -6.06 15.10 13.44
CA ASP A 942 -7.32 14.48 13.84
C ASP A 942 -8.20 14.07 12.65
N LYS A 943 -8.01 14.66 11.48
CA LYS A 943 -8.73 14.25 10.26
C LYS A 943 -8.24 12.89 9.73
N TYR A 944 -6.99 12.53 9.99
CA TYR A 944 -6.25 11.45 9.30
C TYR A 944 -5.79 10.31 10.23
N ALA A 945 -5.63 10.57 11.53
CA ALA A 945 -5.20 9.59 12.51
C ALA A 945 -6.30 9.18 13.50
N PRO A 946 -6.22 7.97 14.10
CA PRO A 946 -7.12 7.57 15.18
C PRO A 946 -6.77 8.28 16.50
N PRO A 947 -7.75 8.50 17.39
CA PRO A 947 -7.59 9.23 18.66
C PRO A 947 -6.43 8.76 19.55
N ALA A 948 -6.25 7.44 19.70
CA ALA A 948 -5.18 6.89 20.52
C ALA A 948 -3.78 7.29 20.02
N ARG A 949 -3.57 7.30 18.70
CA ARG A 949 -2.31 7.72 18.08
C ARG A 949 -2.07 9.22 18.27
N LEU A 950 -3.12 10.04 18.16
CA LEU A 950 -3.03 11.48 18.41
C LEU A 950 -2.65 11.81 19.86
N LYS A 951 -3.22 11.11 20.84
CA LYS A 951 -2.85 11.31 22.25
C LYS A 951 -1.42 10.88 22.53
N LYS A 952 -0.95 9.79 21.91
CA LYS A 952 0.45 9.36 21.99
C LYS A 952 1.38 10.43 21.39
N LEU A 953 1.02 10.96 20.22
CA LEU A 953 1.77 12.03 19.55
C LEU A 953 1.82 13.31 20.41
N ASP A 954 0.68 13.75 20.95
CA ASP A 954 0.61 14.93 21.82
C ASP A 954 1.47 14.75 23.08
N SER A 955 1.49 13.54 23.67
CA SER A 955 2.33 13.22 24.82
C SER A 955 3.82 13.28 24.48
N LEU A 956 4.24 12.69 23.36
CA LEU A 956 5.63 12.70 22.88
C LEU A 956 6.12 14.11 22.59
N LEU A 957 5.30 14.91 21.88
CA LEU A 957 5.62 16.31 21.57
C LEU A 957 5.66 17.16 22.85
N THR A 958 4.77 16.92 23.81
CA THR A 958 4.80 17.60 25.12
C THR A 958 6.08 17.28 25.90
N ALA A 959 6.65 16.07 25.77
CA ALA A 959 7.94 15.71 26.36
C ALA A 959 9.15 16.29 25.58
N GLY A 960 8.91 16.83 24.39
CA GLY A 960 9.95 17.25 23.45
C GLY A 960 10.65 16.09 22.75
N ASP A 961 10.02 14.91 22.67
CA ASP A 961 10.51 13.75 21.92
C ASP A 961 10.02 13.80 20.46
N VAL A 962 10.71 14.60 19.64
CA VAL A 962 10.39 14.80 18.22
C VAL A 962 10.64 13.53 17.41
N ARG A 963 11.69 12.76 17.74
CA ARG A 963 12.00 11.50 17.03
C ARG A 963 10.94 10.43 17.29
N GLY A 964 10.56 10.23 18.55
CA GLY A 964 9.47 9.33 18.91
C GLY A 964 8.15 9.77 18.29
N ALA A 965 7.86 11.08 18.26
CA ALA A 965 6.70 11.64 17.56
C ALA A 965 6.72 11.30 16.06
N ALA A 966 7.86 11.49 15.39
CA ALA A 966 8.03 11.17 13.97
C ALA A 966 7.81 9.68 13.67
N GLU A 967 8.15 8.76 14.58
CA GLU A 967 7.83 7.33 14.42
C GLU A 967 6.32 6.99 14.50
N ASN A 968 5.49 7.94 14.93
CA ASN A 968 4.04 7.76 15.08
C ASN A 968 3.22 8.56 14.04
N ILE A 969 3.85 9.07 12.98
CA ILE A 969 3.19 9.78 11.87
C ILE A 969 3.64 9.21 10.52
N VAL A 970 2.70 8.97 9.60
CA VAL A 970 3.04 8.48 8.25
C VAL A 970 3.32 9.64 7.29
N PRO A 971 4.11 9.43 6.21
CA PRO A 971 4.40 10.49 5.24
C PRO A 971 3.17 11.18 4.62
N SER A 972 2.06 10.48 4.39
CA SER A 972 0.83 11.12 3.91
C SER A 972 0.26 12.13 4.92
N GLU A 973 0.29 11.80 6.21
CA GLU A 973 -0.14 12.69 7.30
C GLU A 973 0.77 13.90 7.43
N MET A 974 2.09 13.70 7.28
CA MET A 974 3.07 14.80 7.24
C MET A 974 2.78 15.76 6.09
N TYR A 975 2.59 15.24 4.89
CA TYR A 975 2.30 16.04 3.70
C TYR A 975 1.01 16.83 3.85
N LEU A 976 -0.08 16.19 4.30
CA LEU A 976 -1.38 16.85 4.47
C LEU A 976 -1.37 17.89 5.59
N ALA A 977 -0.62 17.64 6.67
CA ALA A 977 -0.45 18.62 7.72
C ALA A 977 0.35 19.84 7.25
N ALA A 978 1.41 19.61 6.47
CA ALA A 978 2.20 20.67 5.86
C ALA A 978 1.36 21.50 4.87
N ASP A 979 0.59 20.87 3.98
CA ASP A 979 -0.24 21.54 2.98
C ASP A 979 -1.26 22.49 3.64
N GLU A 980 -1.99 22.01 4.67
CA GLU A 980 -2.99 22.82 5.35
C GLU A 980 -2.40 23.98 6.17
N LEU A 981 -1.24 23.78 6.79
CA LEU A 981 -0.63 24.79 7.67
C LEU A 981 0.27 25.78 6.92
N ALA A 982 0.90 25.38 5.81
CA ALA A 982 1.79 26.23 5.02
C ALA A 982 1.04 27.44 4.44
N ALA A 983 -0.25 27.29 4.12
CA ALA A 983 -1.08 28.40 3.65
C ALA A 983 -1.25 29.52 4.70
N LYS A 984 -1.16 29.18 6.00
CA LYS A 984 -1.46 30.09 7.12
C LYS A 984 -0.22 30.58 7.85
N ASP A 985 0.89 29.85 7.78
CA ASP A 985 2.10 30.13 8.55
C ASP A 985 2.98 31.22 7.92
N GLN A 986 2.97 32.42 8.51
CA GLN A 986 3.78 33.54 8.03
C GLN A 986 5.18 33.60 8.68
N GLU A 987 5.49 32.72 9.64
CA GLU A 987 6.75 32.79 10.39
C GLU A 987 7.82 31.87 9.80
N SER A 988 7.43 30.72 9.24
CA SER A 988 8.35 29.74 8.66
C SER A 988 8.85 30.17 7.27
N PRO A 989 10.18 30.25 7.04
CA PRO A 989 10.75 30.50 5.71
C PRO A 989 10.33 29.44 4.68
N ILE A 990 10.32 28.16 5.07
CA ILE A 990 9.93 27.05 4.19
C ILE A 990 8.45 27.17 3.79
N ALA A 991 7.58 27.60 4.70
CA ALA A 991 6.17 27.85 4.36
C ALA A 991 6.04 29.03 3.37
N GLY A 992 6.88 30.06 3.51
CA GLY A 992 6.98 31.15 2.53
C GLY A 992 7.39 30.66 1.14
N ASP A 993 8.38 29.77 1.07
CA ASP A 993 8.87 29.16 -0.18
C ASP A 993 7.82 28.25 -0.83
N ILE A 994 7.05 27.49 -0.03
CA ILE A 994 5.88 26.74 -0.51
C ILE A 994 4.87 27.69 -1.17
N ARG A 995 4.49 28.79 -0.51
CA ARG A 995 3.55 29.77 -1.09
C ARG A 995 4.10 30.43 -2.35
N LYS A 996 5.40 30.71 -2.39
CA LYS A 996 6.09 31.25 -3.57
C LYS A 996 6.01 30.27 -4.74
N LEU A 997 6.27 28.98 -4.52
CA LEU A 997 6.18 27.97 -5.56
C LEU A 997 4.75 27.76 -6.05
N ALA A 998 3.77 27.77 -5.14
CA ALA A 998 2.34 27.71 -5.47
C ALA A 998 1.91 28.85 -6.40
N ALA A 999 2.44 30.06 -6.17
CA ALA A 999 2.16 31.22 -7.02
C ALA A 999 2.87 31.16 -8.39
N GLN A 1000 4.07 30.57 -8.45
CA GLN A 1000 4.86 30.47 -9.68
C GLN A 1000 4.39 29.38 -10.63
N ALA A 1001 3.88 28.25 -10.11
CA ALA A 1001 3.53 27.07 -10.91
C ALA A 1001 2.20 26.41 -10.47
N PRO A 1002 1.08 27.15 -10.40
CA PRO A 1002 -0.17 26.68 -9.78
C PRO A 1002 -0.73 25.40 -10.40
N ASP A 1003 -0.62 25.23 -11.72
CA ASP A 1003 -1.10 24.03 -12.42
C ASP A 1003 -0.21 22.81 -12.13
N ALA A 1004 1.11 23.02 -12.03
CA ALA A 1004 2.06 21.94 -11.78
C ALA A 1004 1.92 21.38 -10.36
N VAL A 1005 1.64 22.23 -9.37
CA VAL A 1005 1.57 21.84 -7.95
C VAL A 1005 0.14 21.72 -7.41
N SER A 1006 -0.86 21.70 -8.29
CA SER A 1006 -2.25 21.47 -7.88
C SER A 1006 -2.43 20.12 -7.17
N ALA A 1007 -3.43 20.00 -6.30
CA ALA A 1007 -3.73 18.74 -5.61
C ALA A 1007 -3.95 17.58 -6.60
N ARG A 1008 -4.58 17.82 -7.75
CA ARG A 1008 -4.76 16.83 -8.82
C ARG A 1008 -3.42 16.39 -9.43
N SER A 1009 -2.53 17.35 -9.68
CA SER A 1009 -1.22 17.10 -10.27
C SER A 1009 -0.33 16.29 -9.33
N ILE A 1010 -0.23 16.68 -8.05
CA ILE A 1010 0.55 15.92 -7.05
C ILE A 1010 -0.06 14.55 -6.78
N SER A 1011 -1.40 14.45 -6.74
CA SER A 1011 -2.11 13.18 -6.60
C SER A 1011 -1.78 12.18 -7.70
N ARG A 1012 -1.56 12.63 -8.95
CA ARG A 1012 -1.16 11.74 -10.05
C ARG A 1012 0.26 11.19 -9.91
N ILE A 1013 1.13 11.92 -9.20
CA ILE A 1013 2.56 11.60 -9.06
C ILE A 1013 2.82 10.71 -7.85
N CYS A 1014 2.21 11.07 -6.72
CA CYS A 1014 2.47 10.46 -5.42
C CYS A 1014 1.28 9.63 -4.90
N GLY A 1015 0.16 9.59 -5.61
CA GLY A 1015 -0.98 8.73 -5.28
C GLY A 1015 -0.73 7.27 -5.63
N SER A 1016 -1.60 6.39 -5.13
CA SER A 1016 -1.59 4.96 -5.48
C SER A 1016 -2.80 4.60 -6.36
N PRO A 1017 -2.70 3.54 -7.17
CA PRO A 1017 -3.86 2.91 -7.79
C PRO A 1017 -4.75 2.22 -6.74
N LYS A 1018 -6.06 2.47 -6.79
CA LYS A 1018 -7.03 1.95 -5.82
C LYS A 1018 -8.23 1.27 -6.50
N PRO A 1019 -8.03 0.13 -7.17
CA PRO A 1019 -9.12 -0.53 -7.91
C PRO A 1019 -10.29 -0.97 -7.02
N THR A 1020 -10.08 -1.25 -5.73
CA THR A 1020 -11.16 -1.63 -4.80
C THR A 1020 -11.90 -0.42 -4.20
N LEU A 1021 -11.21 0.68 -3.94
CA LEU A 1021 -11.80 1.89 -3.33
C LEU A 1021 -12.33 2.89 -4.35
N ALA A 1022 -11.68 3.02 -5.49
CA ALA A 1022 -11.96 4.04 -6.51
C ALA A 1022 -12.34 3.46 -7.88
N ASN A 1023 -12.45 2.12 -8.01
CA ASN A 1023 -12.74 1.44 -9.27
C ASN A 1023 -11.91 1.96 -10.45
N SER A 1024 -10.63 2.25 -10.19
CA SER A 1024 -9.70 2.88 -11.14
C SER A 1024 -8.26 2.51 -10.79
N TYR A 1025 -7.42 2.34 -11.80
CA TYR A 1025 -5.96 2.26 -11.65
C TYR A 1025 -5.27 3.63 -11.78
N GLN A 1026 -6.02 4.71 -11.98
CA GLN A 1026 -5.43 6.05 -11.91
C GLN A 1026 -4.88 6.30 -10.49
N PRO A 1027 -3.63 6.75 -10.36
CA PRO A 1027 -3.07 7.12 -9.06
C PRO A 1027 -3.84 8.27 -8.41
N GLU A 1028 -4.30 8.08 -7.17
CA GLU A 1028 -5.05 9.08 -6.40
C GLU A 1028 -4.56 9.17 -4.94
N LEU A 1029 -4.46 10.39 -4.39
CA LEU A 1029 -4.38 10.65 -2.95
C LEU A 1029 -5.80 10.91 -2.46
N LEU A 1030 -6.36 10.03 -1.63
CA LEU A 1030 -7.78 10.11 -1.22
C LEU A 1030 -8.02 10.97 0.03
N ASN A 1031 -6.98 11.30 0.79
CA ASN A 1031 -6.96 12.08 2.03
C ASN A 1031 -7.92 11.52 3.11
N LEU A 1032 -7.90 10.21 3.29
CA LEU A 1032 -8.72 9.41 4.18
C LEU A 1032 -8.03 9.09 5.50
N ARG A 1033 -8.79 9.08 6.60
CA ARG A 1033 -8.31 8.51 7.86
C ARG A 1033 -7.88 7.05 7.65
N THR A 1034 -6.80 6.62 8.31
CA THR A 1034 -6.30 5.23 8.22
C THR A 1034 -7.46 4.22 8.35
N PHE A 1035 -7.65 3.42 7.31
CA PHE A 1035 -8.65 2.37 7.30
C PHE A 1035 -8.28 1.29 8.33
N PRO A 1036 -9.27 0.74 9.05
CA PRO A 1036 -9.04 -0.43 9.88
C PRO A 1036 -8.71 -1.63 8.98
N THR A 1037 -7.93 -2.58 9.49
CA THR A 1037 -7.63 -3.83 8.78
C THR A 1037 -8.91 -4.67 8.60
N LEU A 1038 -9.10 -5.24 7.41
CA LEU A 1038 -10.29 -5.98 6.99
C LEU A 1038 -9.88 -7.29 6.30
N MET A 1039 -9.92 -8.43 7.00
CA MET A 1039 -9.53 -9.72 6.42
C MET A 1039 -10.13 -9.95 5.02
N GLY A 1040 -9.28 -10.37 4.07
CA GLY A 1040 -9.64 -10.62 2.66
C GLY A 1040 -9.59 -9.39 1.74
N TYR A 1041 -9.62 -8.16 2.27
CA TYR A 1041 -9.53 -6.91 1.49
C TYR A 1041 -8.47 -5.93 2.00
N SER A 1042 -7.85 -6.22 3.14
CA SER A 1042 -7.05 -5.27 3.92
C SER A 1042 -6.09 -4.45 3.06
N SER A 1043 -5.17 -5.07 2.35
CA SER A 1043 -4.16 -4.32 1.58
C SER A 1043 -4.75 -3.49 0.44
N ARG A 1044 -5.81 -3.96 -0.19
CA ARG A 1044 -6.50 -3.26 -1.30
C ARG A 1044 -7.34 -2.06 -0.84
N ILE A 1045 -7.59 -1.94 0.48
CA ILE A 1045 -8.41 -0.89 1.09
C ILE A 1045 -7.60 0.00 2.08
N LEU A 1046 -6.36 -0.36 2.42
CA LEU A 1046 -5.48 0.42 3.31
C LEU A 1046 -4.89 1.65 2.61
N ALA A 1047 -5.77 2.60 2.32
CA ALA A 1047 -5.63 3.66 1.32
C ALA A 1047 -4.54 4.71 1.55
N GLU A 1048 -3.86 4.81 2.70
CA GLU A 1048 -2.99 5.98 2.99
C GLU A 1048 -1.72 5.65 3.75
N SER A 1049 -1.85 4.92 4.86
CA SER A 1049 -0.70 4.61 5.73
C SER A 1049 0.32 3.69 5.07
N TRP A 1050 -0.08 3.02 4.00
CA TRP A 1050 0.73 2.03 3.27
C TRP A 1050 1.22 2.58 1.92
N GLU A 1051 0.57 3.65 1.44
CA GLU A 1051 0.84 4.33 0.17
C GLU A 1051 1.76 5.54 0.30
N SER A 1052 2.01 5.94 1.55
CA SER A 1052 2.96 6.96 1.98
C SER A 1052 4.37 6.81 1.38
N ASN A 1053 4.69 5.65 0.81
CA ASN A 1053 5.96 5.33 0.18
C ASN A 1053 6.32 6.33 -0.94
N LEU A 1054 5.38 6.68 -1.82
CA LEU A 1054 5.69 7.55 -2.96
C LEU A 1054 5.96 8.99 -2.54
N LEU A 1055 5.24 9.53 -1.55
CA LEU A 1055 5.53 10.83 -0.96
C LEU A 1055 6.92 10.82 -0.29
N TYR A 1056 7.25 9.75 0.43
CA TYR A 1056 8.56 9.59 1.04
C TYR A 1056 9.69 9.51 0.01
N TYR A 1057 9.53 8.69 -1.05
CA TYR A 1057 10.53 8.53 -2.10
C TYR A 1057 10.69 9.79 -2.96
N ALA A 1058 9.61 10.52 -3.23
CA ALA A 1058 9.68 11.81 -3.91
C ALA A 1058 10.49 12.82 -3.10
N ALA A 1059 10.21 12.95 -1.79
CA ALA A 1059 10.99 13.82 -0.92
C ALA A 1059 12.45 13.36 -0.76
N LEU A 1060 12.69 12.05 -0.70
CA LEU A 1060 14.05 11.49 -0.66
C LEU A 1060 14.82 11.80 -1.96
N ALA A 1061 14.16 11.69 -3.12
CA ALA A 1061 14.75 12.01 -4.41
C ALA A 1061 15.09 13.51 -4.52
N ASP A 1062 14.23 14.40 -4.02
CA ASP A 1062 14.54 15.83 -3.92
C ASP A 1062 15.74 16.11 -3.00
N GLU A 1063 15.76 15.46 -1.83
CA GLU A 1063 16.84 15.56 -0.81
C GLU A 1063 18.20 15.11 -1.37
N VAL A 1064 18.24 14.05 -2.18
CA VAL A 1064 19.48 13.55 -2.81
C VAL A 1064 19.68 14.05 -4.24
N HIS A 1065 18.94 15.08 -4.66
CA HIS A 1065 19.07 15.76 -5.95
C HIS A 1065 18.95 14.84 -7.18
N VAL A 1066 18.09 13.83 -7.09
CA VAL A 1066 17.79 12.89 -8.19
C VAL A 1066 16.91 13.58 -9.24
N ARG A 1067 17.25 13.39 -10.51
CA ARG A 1067 16.43 13.90 -11.63
C ARG A 1067 15.11 13.14 -11.75
N PRO A 1068 13.98 13.80 -12.10
CA PRO A 1068 12.67 13.14 -12.19
C PRO A 1068 12.62 11.87 -13.04
N ALA A 1069 13.32 11.84 -14.19
CA ALA A 1069 13.33 10.67 -15.07
C ALA A 1069 13.87 9.39 -14.40
N GLN A 1070 14.81 9.53 -13.46
CA GLN A 1070 15.42 8.41 -12.73
C GLN A 1070 14.45 7.75 -11.74
N LEU A 1071 13.34 8.41 -11.40
CA LEU A 1071 12.31 7.83 -10.52
C LEU A 1071 11.72 6.54 -11.10
N ASN A 1072 11.64 6.41 -12.44
CA ASN A 1072 11.17 5.19 -13.12
C ASN A 1072 12.06 3.96 -12.89
N VAL A 1073 13.31 4.15 -12.44
CA VAL A 1073 14.24 3.07 -12.09
C VAL A 1073 14.35 2.93 -10.57
N LEU A 1074 14.49 4.06 -9.86
CA LEU A 1074 14.78 4.08 -8.43
C LEU A 1074 13.59 3.70 -7.56
N ILE A 1075 12.36 4.13 -7.89
CA ILE A 1075 11.18 3.80 -7.07
C ILE A 1075 10.89 2.28 -7.07
N PRO A 1076 10.89 1.58 -8.22
CA PRO A 1076 10.82 0.11 -8.24
C PRO A 1076 11.90 -0.54 -7.37
N ALA A 1077 13.15 -0.08 -7.48
CA ALA A 1077 14.27 -0.63 -6.72
C ALA A 1077 14.16 -0.37 -5.20
N TRP A 1078 13.79 0.83 -4.79
CA TRP A 1078 13.60 1.18 -3.37
C TRP A 1078 12.41 0.46 -2.77
N THR A 1079 11.34 0.25 -3.55
CA THR A 1079 10.17 -0.54 -3.14
C THR A 1079 10.55 -1.99 -2.88
N GLN A 1080 11.32 -2.61 -3.78
CA GLN A 1080 11.84 -3.97 -3.57
C GLN A 1080 12.67 -4.05 -2.28
N GLN A 1081 13.64 -3.15 -2.09
CA GLN A 1081 14.48 -3.12 -0.90
C GLN A 1081 13.67 -2.90 0.38
N THR A 1082 12.62 -2.07 0.31
CA THR A 1082 11.73 -1.83 1.44
C THR A 1082 10.96 -3.11 1.76
N VAL A 1083 10.37 -3.77 0.77
CA VAL A 1083 9.68 -5.05 0.97
C VAL A 1083 10.59 -6.09 1.62
N GLU A 1084 11.81 -6.29 1.09
CA GLU A 1084 12.80 -7.24 1.62
C GLU A 1084 13.25 -6.94 3.05
N ARG A 1085 13.04 -5.71 3.55
CA ARG A 1085 13.42 -5.27 4.90
C ARG A 1085 12.24 -5.11 5.87
N ILE A 1086 11.00 -5.38 5.42
CA ILE A 1086 9.84 -5.33 6.32
C ILE A 1086 9.84 -6.53 7.24
N PHE A 1087 9.85 -6.25 8.54
CA PHE A 1087 9.61 -7.24 9.58
C PHE A 1087 8.42 -6.80 10.44
N ALA A 1088 7.23 -7.29 10.09
CA ALA A 1088 5.97 -6.94 10.71
C ALA A 1088 5.26 -8.16 11.30
N THR A 1089 4.62 -8.01 12.45
CA THR A 1089 3.84 -9.09 13.07
C THR A 1089 2.44 -9.24 12.48
N HIS A 1090 1.81 -8.13 12.07
CA HIS A 1090 0.44 -8.10 11.55
C HIS A 1090 0.20 -6.89 10.64
N LEU A 1091 -0.88 -6.88 9.85
CA LEU A 1091 -1.27 -5.80 8.94
C LEU A 1091 -1.58 -4.48 9.67
N GLU A 1092 -1.71 -4.53 10.99
CA GLU A 1092 -1.90 -3.33 11.82
C GLU A 1092 -0.55 -2.75 12.29
N ASP A 1093 0.57 -3.48 12.09
CA ASP A 1093 1.94 -3.03 12.37
C ASP A 1093 2.48 -2.18 11.21
N TRP A 1094 1.74 -1.14 10.84
CA TRP A 1094 2.20 -0.13 9.90
C TRP A 1094 3.52 0.55 10.33
N PRO A 1095 3.90 0.67 11.64
CA PRO A 1095 5.20 1.22 12.00
C PRO A 1095 6.37 0.38 11.46
N ALA A 1096 6.21 -0.93 11.28
CA ALA A 1096 7.23 -1.76 10.63
C ALA A 1096 7.52 -1.34 9.19
N LEU A 1097 6.49 -0.98 8.42
CA LEU A 1097 6.64 -0.44 7.08
C LEU A 1097 7.40 0.91 7.13
N LEU A 1098 6.99 1.82 8.01
CA LEU A 1098 7.66 3.12 8.16
C LEU A 1098 9.14 2.97 8.56
N ARG A 1099 9.46 2.02 9.46
CA ARG A 1099 10.85 1.68 9.81
C ARG A 1099 11.63 1.20 8.59
N SER A 1100 11.06 0.28 7.79
CA SER A 1100 11.71 -0.23 6.58
C SER A 1100 11.99 0.89 5.56
N LEU A 1101 11.01 1.78 5.30
CA LEU A 1101 11.19 2.95 4.43
C LEU A 1101 12.36 3.84 4.87
N ARG A 1102 12.45 4.09 6.20
CA ARG A 1102 13.53 4.90 6.76
C ARG A 1102 14.88 4.24 6.60
N LEU A 1103 14.99 2.94 6.88
CA LEU A 1103 16.23 2.17 6.67
C LEU A 1103 16.71 2.24 5.22
N VAL A 1104 15.80 2.11 4.24
CA VAL A 1104 16.17 2.27 2.82
C VAL A 1104 16.57 3.71 2.51
N GLY A 1105 15.83 4.70 3.02
CA GLY A 1105 16.20 6.11 2.82
C GLY A 1105 17.54 6.48 3.43
N ASP A 1106 17.89 5.94 4.59
CA ASP A 1106 19.17 6.19 5.26
C ASP A 1106 20.34 5.61 4.46
N ASP A 1107 20.17 4.42 3.88
CA ASP A 1107 21.16 3.84 2.95
C ASP A 1107 21.33 4.70 1.70
N VAL A 1108 20.24 5.23 1.14
CA VAL A 1108 20.27 6.11 -0.03
C VAL A 1108 21.01 7.41 0.30
N ARG A 1109 20.66 8.07 1.41
CA ARG A 1109 21.36 9.26 1.90
C ARG A 1109 22.85 9.00 2.10
N GLN A 1110 23.21 7.87 2.70
CA GLN A 1110 24.61 7.52 2.95
C GLN A 1110 25.38 7.31 1.64
N LYS A 1111 24.78 6.66 0.64
CA LYS A 1111 25.38 6.47 -0.69
C LYS A 1111 25.57 7.81 -1.41
N ALA A 1112 24.54 8.66 -1.43
CA ALA A 1112 24.59 9.98 -2.04
C ALA A 1112 25.69 10.85 -1.41
N ARG A 1113 25.81 10.86 -0.07
CA ARG A 1113 26.89 11.59 0.63
C ARG A 1113 28.28 11.07 0.26
N LYS A 1114 28.46 9.74 0.16
CA LYS A 1114 29.74 9.16 -0.26
C LYS A 1114 30.11 9.53 -1.69
N GLN A 1115 29.14 9.60 -2.60
CA GLN A 1115 29.35 10.05 -3.98
C GLN A 1115 29.76 11.53 -4.02
N LEU A 1116 29.03 12.40 -3.31
CA LEU A 1116 29.37 13.81 -3.19
C LEU A 1116 30.76 14.06 -2.58
N MET A 1117 31.20 13.20 -1.65
CA MET A 1117 32.56 13.27 -1.08
C MET A 1117 33.65 12.72 -2.01
N ALA A 1118 33.30 11.90 -3.00
CA ALA A 1118 34.24 11.36 -3.98
C ALA A 1118 34.43 12.28 -5.20
N ASP A 1119 33.42 13.08 -5.51
CA ASP A 1119 33.43 14.06 -6.62
C ASP A 1119 34.09 15.40 -6.22
N ASN A 1120 34.22 15.65 -4.91
CA ASN A 1120 35.00 16.77 -4.32
C ASN A 1120 36.43 16.32 -4.00
#